data_AF-A0A1B1ZLK9-F1
#
_entry.id   AF-A0A1B1ZLK9-F1
#
_cell.length_a   1.000
_cell.length_b   1.000
_cell.length_c   1.000
_cell.angle_alpha   90.00
_cell.angle_beta   90.00
_cell.angle_gamma   90.00
#
_symmetry.space_group_name_H-M   'P 1'
#
loop_
_entity.id
_entity.type
_entity.pdbx_description
1 polymer ?
#
loop_
_entity_poly.entity_id
_entity_poly.type
_entity_poly.pdbx_seq_one_letter_code
_entity_poly.pdbx_strand_id
1 'polypeptide(L)'
;MPETADPTTGETLLQRVILPRPADPTAVRALYLDERPGTTLAPVDPLPDEKSRSLSLTVSTAGGRRTRIEGRTSATVPASTEVSFGSYFNAFAAGYWRAWSTLTTVELRLDLEGSGRVDVYRTKADGSHIFVGGETVRGRRRVGMELDLRPFSDGGWYWFDLTTDGGTDGADLTLHGGGWHAPHDAPGRAAVVVGMPTFNRPDDCVATLTALGSDPQVLAAVTAVVLPDQGTRKVRDEAGYEQAAAVLGDRLRIVDQPNLGGSGGYARVMYEVLHGTGPHAGGIDCEQILYMDDDILLEPDSVLRAVAFSRFAREPMLVGGQMLSLQARSQLSTMGEVVDRNLFLWHSAPRTENHHDLASQTLRQTPWLHRRVDVDYNAWWMCLIPRRVAEDLGLPLPLFIKGDDMEYGLRARSAGYRTATVPGIAIWHMSFIEKNDSADWQAYFHYRNRLVAAALHGPDDPSALLRESFKRTLRHLMLMEYSAVALQIKGFTDFLAGPEALFPKLPIALDEVRALRAEYDDGRPLDSATEVPHAELDALGSQLFPDPPVGKAKVALGLARGVLRNLRAPDPALRDRPQRNVPWSDAQWFVLAGLDSATVSTPDGRGATFRRRDPQMFRRMVAESFRLHRAVATDWQALRGRYRAAQPTLTGRDGWKQIFE
;
A
#
# COMPACT_ATOMS: atom_id res chain seq x y z
N MET A 1 -5.44 43.94 16.84
CA MET A 1 -5.13 42.88 15.87
C MET A 1 -6.11 41.77 16.11
N PRO A 2 -6.78 41.21 15.07
CA PRO A 2 -7.65 40.07 15.31
C PRO A 2 -6.79 38.94 15.88
N GLU A 3 -7.29 38.33 16.94
CA GLU A 3 -6.69 37.19 17.60
C GLU A 3 -6.47 36.10 16.54
N THR A 4 -5.22 35.83 16.17
CA THR A 4 -4.90 34.88 15.12
C THR A 4 -5.46 33.51 15.51
N ALA A 5 -6.29 32.92 14.65
CA ALA A 5 -6.95 31.64 14.90
C ALA A 5 -5.94 30.55 15.32
N ASP A 6 -6.40 29.58 16.12
CA ASP A 6 -5.58 28.46 16.60
C ASP A 6 -4.89 27.73 15.42
N PRO A 7 -3.55 27.53 15.46
CA PRO A 7 -2.81 26.90 14.37
C PRO A 7 -3.06 25.39 14.22
N THR A 8 -3.80 24.78 15.15
CA THR A 8 -4.01 23.32 15.17
C THR A 8 -5.46 22.90 14.94
N THR A 9 -6.36 23.85 14.69
CA THR A 9 -7.80 23.59 14.51
C THR A 9 -8.42 24.52 13.46
N GLY A 10 -9.69 24.27 13.10
CA GLY A 10 -10.52 25.15 12.28
C GLY A 10 -10.70 24.72 10.82
N GLU A 11 -11.67 25.34 10.14
CA GLU A 11 -12.09 24.98 8.78
C GLU A 11 -11.04 25.27 7.69
N THR A 12 -10.01 26.05 8.01
CA THR A 12 -8.89 26.33 7.10
C THR A 12 -7.76 25.30 7.21
N LEU A 13 -7.73 24.46 8.25
CA LEU A 13 -6.63 23.54 8.50
C LEU A 13 -6.55 22.42 7.45
N LEU A 14 -5.38 22.25 6.83
CA LEU A 14 -5.10 21.20 5.85
C LEU A 14 -4.33 20.04 6.46
N GLN A 15 -3.36 20.37 7.33
CA GLN A 15 -2.40 19.42 7.90
C GLN A 15 -1.83 20.01 9.19
N ARG A 16 -1.89 19.27 10.30
CA ARG A 16 -1.21 19.69 11.54
C ARG A 16 0.28 19.37 11.47
N VAL A 17 1.07 20.15 12.18
CA VAL A 17 2.43 19.75 12.55
C VAL A 17 2.31 18.74 13.70
N ILE A 18 2.72 17.50 13.44
CA ILE A 18 2.60 16.39 14.38
C ILE A 18 3.97 15.84 14.76
N LEU A 19 4.05 15.20 15.93
CA LEU A 19 5.30 14.75 16.54
C LEU A 19 5.18 13.32 17.05
N PRO A 20 6.25 12.51 17.04
CA PRO A 20 6.19 11.08 17.35
C PRO A 20 5.62 10.79 18.74
N ARG A 21 5.07 9.59 18.94
CA ARG A 21 4.59 9.18 20.26
C ARG A 21 5.76 9.04 21.23
N PRO A 22 5.52 9.14 22.55
CA PRO A 22 6.53 8.81 23.55
C PRO A 22 7.12 7.42 23.28
N ALA A 23 8.44 7.31 23.38
CA ALA A 23 9.21 6.09 23.12
C ALA A 23 9.15 5.51 21.69
N ASP A 24 8.60 6.23 20.70
CA ASP A 24 8.77 5.82 19.30
C ASP A 24 10.28 5.74 18.96
N PRO A 25 10.73 4.70 18.22
CA PRO A 25 12.13 4.56 17.85
C PRO A 25 12.67 5.76 17.05
N THR A 26 13.98 6.02 17.13
CA THR A 26 14.64 7.11 16.39
C THR A 26 14.37 7.06 14.88
N ALA A 27 14.28 5.85 14.31
CA ALA A 27 13.93 5.69 12.89
C ALA A 27 12.52 6.22 12.58
N VAL A 28 11.54 5.94 13.45
CA VAL A 28 10.17 6.45 13.31
C VAL A 28 10.11 7.96 13.49
N ARG A 29 10.90 8.50 14.42
CA ARG A 29 11.03 9.95 14.65
C ARG A 29 11.47 10.72 13.40
N ALA A 30 12.28 10.12 12.52
CA ALA A 30 12.71 10.73 11.26
C ALA A 30 11.54 11.04 10.29
N LEU A 31 10.38 10.43 10.47
CA LEU A 31 9.18 10.75 9.70
C LEU A 31 8.55 12.10 10.10
N TYR A 32 8.89 12.62 11.28
CA TYR A 32 8.29 13.83 11.86
C TYR A 32 9.27 15.00 11.94
N LEU A 33 10.55 14.72 12.17
CA LEU A 33 11.57 15.76 12.24
C LEU A 33 12.94 15.20 11.89
N ASP A 34 13.76 16.03 11.26
CA ASP A 34 15.14 15.76 10.91
C ASP A 34 16.06 16.59 11.80
N GLU A 35 16.71 15.92 12.73
CA GLU A 35 17.66 16.49 13.70
C GLU A 35 19.12 16.26 13.31
N ARG A 36 19.36 15.78 12.09
CA ARG A 36 20.72 15.57 11.61
C ARG A 36 21.35 16.94 11.36
N PRO A 37 22.63 17.14 11.73
CA PRO A 37 23.38 18.22 11.12
C PRO A 37 23.30 18.03 9.61
N GLY A 38 23.11 19.11 8.86
CA GLY A 38 22.94 19.16 7.40
C GLY A 38 24.09 18.60 6.55
N THR A 39 24.82 17.59 7.03
CA THR A 39 25.71 16.72 6.28
C THR A 39 24.95 16.12 5.11
N THR A 40 25.17 16.72 3.95
CA THR A 40 24.70 16.22 2.66
C THR A 40 25.83 15.35 2.13
N LEU A 41 25.64 14.03 2.12
CA LEU A 41 26.46 13.16 1.29
C LEU A 41 25.90 13.30 -0.12
N ALA A 42 26.60 14.02 -1.00
CA ALA A 42 26.27 14.05 -2.41
C ALA A 42 26.84 12.78 -3.04
N PRO A 43 26.04 11.77 -3.42
CA PRO A 43 26.54 10.69 -4.24
C PRO A 43 27.03 11.28 -5.57
N VAL A 44 28.23 10.88 -6.00
CA VAL A 44 28.70 11.16 -7.36
C VAL A 44 28.01 10.14 -8.27
N ASP A 45 27.28 10.63 -9.28
CA ASP A 45 26.70 9.74 -10.28
C ASP A 45 27.82 8.93 -10.94
N PRO A 46 27.74 7.59 -10.95
CA PRO A 46 28.73 6.76 -11.62
C PRO A 46 28.75 7.10 -13.12
N LEU A 47 29.95 7.08 -13.72
CA LEU A 47 30.07 7.22 -15.16
C LEU A 47 29.35 6.05 -15.87
N PRO A 48 28.96 6.20 -17.15
CA PRO A 48 28.47 5.07 -17.94
C PRO A 48 29.46 3.90 -17.83
N ASP A 49 28.95 2.72 -17.44
CA ASP A 49 29.69 1.47 -17.19
C ASP A 49 30.38 1.30 -15.81
N GLU A 50 30.32 2.27 -14.90
CA GLU A 50 30.80 2.07 -13.51
C GLU A 50 29.78 1.32 -12.63
N LYS A 51 30.24 0.27 -11.95
CA LYS A 51 29.44 -0.43 -10.94
C LYS A 51 29.44 0.38 -9.65
N SER A 52 28.29 0.95 -9.30
CA SER A 52 28.07 1.55 -7.98
C SER A 52 28.38 0.54 -6.87
N ARG A 53 29.24 0.92 -5.93
CA ARG A 53 29.44 0.20 -4.67
C ARG A 53 28.74 1.00 -3.58
N SER A 54 27.71 0.43 -2.96
CA SER A 54 27.02 1.06 -1.85
C SER A 54 27.97 1.20 -0.66
N LEU A 55 28.31 2.44 -0.32
CA LEU A 55 28.99 2.78 0.93
C LEU A 55 27.96 3.44 1.86
N SER A 56 27.55 2.74 2.90
CA SER A 56 26.73 3.35 3.96
C SER A 56 27.66 4.03 4.96
N LEU A 57 27.61 5.36 5.03
CA LEU A 57 28.41 6.15 5.96
C LEU A 57 27.47 6.82 6.97
N THR A 58 27.37 6.22 8.16
CA THR A 58 26.58 6.80 9.25
C THR A 58 27.43 7.84 9.98
N VAL A 59 27.25 9.10 9.65
CA VAL A 59 27.81 10.20 10.45
C VAL A 59 26.83 10.52 11.57
N SER A 60 27.12 10.05 12.77
CA SER A 60 26.41 10.49 13.97
C SER A 60 27.27 11.50 14.70
N THR A 61 26.85 12.76 14.75
CA THR A 61 27.41 13.73 15.69
C THR A 61 26.57 13.69 16.95
N ALA A 62 27.18 13.25 18.06
CA ALA A 62 26.57 13.35 19.38
C ALA A 62 26.64 14.80 19.89
N GLY A 63 25.92 15.72 19.24
CA GLY A 63 25.55 16.99 19.87
C GLY A 63 24.36 16.71 20.78
N GLY A 64 24.63 16.47 22.07
CA GLY A 64 23.71 15.85 23.04
C GLY A 64 22.43 16.62 23.44
N ARG A 65 21.85 17.43 22.55
CA ARG A 65 20.58 18.13 22.78
C ARG A 65 19.61 17.79 21.65
N ARG A 66 18.67 16.89 21.93
CA ARG A 66 17.57 16.53 21.03
C ARG A 66 16.33 17.35 21.37
N THR A 67 15.51 17.60 20.36
CA THR A 67 14.18 18.19 20.52
C THR A 67 13.38 17.37 21.53
N ARG A 68 12.88 18.01 22.59
CA ARG A 68 12.05 17.33 23.58
C ARG A 68 10.61 17.33 23.06
N ILE A 69 10.00 16.15 22.99
CA ILE A 69 8.60 16.02 22.55
C ILE A 69 7.73 16.09 23.79
N GLU A 70 6.89 17.11 23.87
CA GLU A 70 5.98 17.35 25.01
C GLU A 70 4.60 16.71 24.77
N GLY A 71 4.21 16.63 23.50
CA GLY A 71 2.95 16.05 23.07
C GLY A 71 2.95 15.77 21.58
N ARG A 72 1.79 15.33 21.06
CA ARG A 72 1.63 15.00 19.63
C ARG A 72 1.71 16.21 18.70
N THR A 73 1.61 17.43 19.22
CA THR A 73 1.64 18.68 18.46
C THR A 73 2.58 19.73 19.07
N SER A 74 3.32 19.39 20.14
CA SER A 74 4.19 20.31 20.86
C SER A 74 5.57 19.75 21.18
N ALA A 75 6.59 20.59 21.00
CA ALA A 75 7.99 20.25 21.20
C ALA A 75 8.80 21.44 21.70
N THR A 76 9.89 21.17 22.40
CA THR A 76 10.90 22.16 22.78
C THR A 76 12.21 21.86 22.07
N VAL A 77 12.64 22.81 21.24
CA VAL A 77 13.94 22.83 20.56
C VAL A 77 14.96 23.45 21.52
N PRO A 78 16.01 22.71 21.92
CA PRO A 78 16.98 23.23 22.88
C PRO A 78 17.78 24.40 22.33
N ALA A 79 18.32 25.24 23.20
CA ALA A 79 19.25 26.30 22.83
C ALA A 79 20.45 25.79 21.99
N SER A 80 20.87 26.60 21.02
CA SER A 80 21.96 26.31 20.08
C SER A 80 21.71 25.07 19.19
N THR A 81 20.47 24.83 18.77
CA THR A 81 20.05 23.67 17.98
C THR A 81 19.26 24.12 16.76
N GLU A 82 19.41 23.39 15.66
CA GLU A 82 18.54 23.48 14.49
C GLU A 82 17.81 22.14 14.32
N VAL A 83 16.51 22.22 14.07
CA VAL A 83 15.70 21.05 13.71
C VAL A 83 14.87 21.37 12.48
N SER A 84 14.87 20.44 11.53
CA SER A 84 14.08 20.56 10.32
C SER A 84 12.77 19.79 10.42
N PHE A 85 11.67 20.43 10.00
CA PHE A 85 10.38 19.77 9.78
C PHE A 85 10.20 19.38 8.30
N GLY A 86 11.30 19.37 7.53
CA GLY A 86 11.40 18.77 6.19
C GLY A 86 11.34 17.24 6.22
N SER A 87 10.27 16.72 6.81
CA SER A 87 10.03 15.29 7.02
C SER A 87 8.73 14.84 6.35
N TYR A 88 8.53 13.53 6.28
CA TYR A 88 7.38 12.93 5.62
C TYR A 88 6.01 13.45 6.12
N PHE A 89 5.82 13.53 7.44
CA PHE A 89 4.55 13.98 8.02
C PHE A 89 4.41 15.49 8.18
N ASN A 90 5.50 16.28 8.19
CA ASN A 90 5.41 17.71 8.50
C ASN A 90 5.72 18.64 7.33
N ALA A 91 6.42 18.15 6.31
CA ALA A 91 6.49 18.86 5.04
C ALA A 91 5.12 18.83 4.35
N PHE A 92 4.84 19.88 3.58
CA PHE A 92 3.60 20.04 2.82
C PHE A 92 3.86 19.68 1.35
N ALA A 93 3.12 18.68 0.84
CA ALA A 93 3.25 18.15 -0.52
C ALA A 93 2.69 19.11 -1.58
N ALA A 94 3.28 20.30 -1.70
CA ALA A 94 2.79 21.44 -2.47
C ALA A 94 2.46 21.10 -3.94
N GLY A 95 3.27 20.25 -4.59
CA GLY A 95 3.02 19.81 -5.97
C GLY A 95 1.70 19.04 -6.16
N TYR A 96 1.23 18.32 -5.14
CA TYR A 96 -0.05 17.60 -5.19
C TYR A 96 -1.22 18.54 -5.00
N TRP A 97 -1.16 19.41 -3.98
CA TRP A 97 -2.18 20.43 -3.74
C TRP A 97 -2.33 21.36 -4.94
N ARG A 98 -1.21 21.81 -5.53
CA ARG A 98 -1.26 22.62 -6.74
C ARG A 98 -1.94 21.91 -7.92
N ALA A 99 -1.64 20.64 -8.12
CA ALA A 99 -2.18 19.87 -9.24
C ALA A 99 -3.69 19.69 -9.13
N TRP A 100 -4.15 19.32 -7.94
CA TRP A 100 -5.47 18.71 -7.76
C TRP A 100 -6.45 19.57 -6.98
N SER A 101 -6.01 20.59 -6.25
CA SER A 101 -6.89 21.45 -5.45
C SER A 101 -7.24 22.78 -6.12
N THR A 102 -8.20 23.50 -5.56
CA THR A 102 -8.55 24.88 -5.92
C THR A 102 -7.57 25.92 -5.37
N LEU A 103 -6.64 25.53 -4.49
CA LEU A 103 -5.74 26.44 -3.79
C LEU A 103 -4.63 26.99 -4.69
N THR A 104 -4.40 28.29 -4.60
CA THR A 104 -3.26 28.99 -5.23
C THR A 104 -2.19 29.41 -4.22
N THR A 105 -2.56 29.51 -2.95
CA THR A 105 -1.67 29.82 -1.82
C THR A 105 -2.00 28.91 -0.64
N VAL A 106 -1.05 28.79 0.28
CA VAL A 106 -1.18 28.10 1.57
C VAL A 106 -0.52 28.97 2.63
N GLU A 107 -0.94 28.86 3.89
CA GLU A 107 -0.37 29.59 5.01
C GLU A 107 0.24 28.62 6.03
N LEU A 108 1.49 28.83 6.42
CA LEU A 108 2.08 28.18 7.59
C LEU A 108 1.73 28.99 8.84
N ARG A 109 1.07 28.37 9.83
CA ARG A 109 0.77 28.99 11.12
C ARG A 109 1.46 28.22 12.26
N LEU A 110 2.17 28.92 13.14
CA LEU A 110 2.90 28.34 14.28
C LEU A 110 2.67 29.18 15.55
N ASP A 111 2.48 28.55 16.72
CA ASP A 111 2.55 29.20 18.04
C ASP A 111 3.88 28.83 18.70
N LEU A 112 4.77 29.83 18.81
CA LEU A 112 6.14 29.66 19.26
C LEU A 112 6.40 30.48 20.52
N GLU A 113 7.19 29.94 21.45
CA GLU A 113 7.62 30.65 22.66
C GLU A 113 9.11 30.42 22.96
N GLY A 114 9.86 31.51 23.12
CA GLY A 114 11.30 31.45 23.43
C GLY A 114 12.11 32.47 22.64
N SER A 115 13.35 32.11 22.28
CA SER A 115 14.18 32.90 21.36
C SER A 115 14.71 32.03 20.23
N GLY A 116 14.48 32.45 19.00
CA GLY A 116 14.99 31.75 17.83
C GLY A 116 14.40 32.28 16.54
N ARG A 117 14.41 31.44 15.51
CA ARG A 117 13.97 31.77 14.17
C ARG A 117 13.25 30.60 13.54
N VAL A 118 12.24 30.91 12.73
CA VAL A 118 11.63 29.98 11.78
C VAL A 118 12.05 30.36 10.36
N ASP A 119 12.47 29.37 9.58
CA ASP A 119 12.85 29.54 8.18
C ASP A 119 12.04 28.57 7.31
N VAL A 120 11.41 29.09 6.27
CA VAL A 120 10.61 28.30 5.31
C VAL A 120 11.41 28.05 4.05
N TYR A 121 11.37 26.80 3.61
CA TYR A 121 12.03 26.32 2.41
C TYR A 121 11.02 25.67 1.47
N ARG A 122 11.38 25.63 0.19
CA ARG A 122 10.70 24.83 -0.81
C ARG A 122 11.66 24.05 -1.67
N THR A 123 11.10 23.13 -2.44
CA THR A 123 11.83 22.40 -3.48
C THR A 123 11.22 22.56 -4.85
N LYS A 124 12.08 22.47 -5.88
CA LYS A 124 11.65 22.16 -7.25
C LYS A 124 11.38 20.66 -7.37
N ALA A 125 10.78 20.23 -8.48
CA ALA A 125 10.52 18.82 -8.77
C ALA A 125 11.78 17.95 -8.89
N ASP A 126 12.95 18.56 -9.13
CA ASP A 126 14.27 17.89 -9.18
C ASP A 126 14.94 17.76 -7.81
N GLY A 127 14.28 18.20 -6.73
CA GLY A 127 14.83 18.19 -5.37
C GLY A 127 15.71 19.39 -5.02
N SER A 128 15.88 20.38 -5.88
CA SER A 128 16.66 21.59 -5.55
C SER A 128 16.00 22.42 -4.45
N HIS A 129 16.72 22.65 -3.34
CA HIS A 129 16.24 23.45 -2.19
C HIS A 129 16.30 24.96 -2.47
N ILE A 130 15.28 25.68 -2.02
CA ILE A 130 15.16 27.14 -2.16
C ILE A 130 14.64 27.72 -0.87
N PHE A 131 15.38 28.66 -0.28
CA PHE A 131 14.91 29.48 0.84
C PHE A 131 13.81 30.44 0.38
N VAL A 132 12.73 30.52 1.15
CA VAL A 132 11.54 31.31 0.81
C VAL A 132 11.48 32.57 1.65
N GLY A 133 11.69 32.44 2.96
CA GLY A 133 11.61 33.53 3.93
C GLY A 133 11.74 33.00 5.35
N GLY A 134 11.87 33.89 6.32
CA GLY A 134 11.96 33.50 7.73
C GLY A 134 11.69 34.67 8.66
N GLU A 135 11.34 34.33 9.90
CA GLU A 135 10.98 35.29 10.94
C GLU A 135 11.66 34.95 12.27
N THR A 136 12.13 35.98 12.96
CA THR A 136 12.64 35.84 14.33
C THR A 136 11.50 35.85 15.34
N VAL A 137 11.69 35.11 16.43
CA VAL A 137 10.75 34.98 17.53
C VAL A 137 11.47 35.33 18.82
N ARG A 138 10.83 36.18 19.63
CA ARG A 138 11.22 36.50 21.00
C ARG A 138 9.98 36.52 21.88
N GLY A 139 10.02 35.82 23.00
CA GLY A 139 8.83 35.59 23.83
C GLY A 139 7.82 34.69 23.12
N ARG A 140 6.55 34.75 23.51
CA ARG A 140 5.47 33.99 22.86
C ARG A 140 4.87 34.77 21.69
N ARG A 141 4.84 34.16 20.51
CA ARG A 141 4.36 34.76 19.26
C ARG A 141 3.73 33.71 18.35
N ARG A 142 2.57 34.04 17.78
CA ARG A 142 2.00 33.32 16.64
C ARG A 142 2.60 33.86 15.34
N VAL A 143 3.22 33.00 14.55
CA VAL A 143 3.81 33.30 13.24
C VAL A 143 2.88 32.78 12.15
N GLY A 144 2.63 33.60 11.13
CA GLY A 144 1.82 33.26 9.96
C GLY A 144 2.57 33.66 8.69
N MET A 145 2.77 32.73 7.75
CA MET A 145 3.50 32.97 6.50
C MET A 145 2.69 32.45 5.31
N GLU A 146 2.25 33.37 4.44
CA GLU A 146 1.57 33.04 3.19
C GLU A 146 2.58 32.60 2.11
N LEU A 147 2.27 31.53 1.39
CA LEU A 147 3.17 30.85 0.47
C LEU A 147 2.47 30.53 -0.85
N ASP A 148 3.14 30.82 -1.96
CA ASP A 148 2.62 30.69 -3.33
C ASP A 148 2.76 29.27 -3.89
N LEU A 149 1.66 28.65 -4.33
CA LEU A 149 1.68 27.32 -4.96
C LEU A 149 1.99 27.34 -6.47
N ARG A 150 2.13 28.52 -7.10
CA ARG A 150 2.44 28.67 -8.53
C ARG A 150 3.75 28.00 -8.99
N PRO A 151 4.82 27.91 -8.19
CA PRO A 151 6.08 27.28 -8.62
C PRO A 151 6.11 25.74 -8.65
N PHE A 152 5.01 25.04 -8.34
CA PHE A 152 4.98 23.58 -8.11
C PHE A 152 4.24 22.78 -9.20
N SER A 153 4.46 23.12 -10.48
CA SER A 153 3.75 22.48 -11.61
C SER A 153 3.96 20.96 -11.69
N ASP A 154 5.17 20.49 -11.42
CA ASP A 154 5.59 19.10 -11.65
C ASP A 154 6.05 18.39 -10.37
N GLY A 155 5.90 19.05 -9.23
CA GLY A 155 6.35 18.56 -7.93
C GLY A 155 6.90 19.66 -7.03
N GLY A 156 7.39 19.22 -5.88
CA GLY A 156 8.02 20.02 -4.85
C GLY A 156 7.21 20.04 -3.55
N TRP A 157 7.91 20.41 -2.49
CA TRP A 157 7.44 20.45 -1.12
C TRP A 157 7.70 21.82 -0.51
N TYR A 158 6.90 22.21 0.47
CA TYR A 158 7.24 23.23 1.46
C TYR A 158 7.60 22.56 2.79
N TRP A 159 8.52 23.15 3.55
CA TRP A 159 8.73 22.82 4.96
C TRP A 159 9.28 24.03 5.71
N PHE A 160 9.42 23.90 7.03
CA PHE A 160 10.07 24.90 7.86
C PHE A 160 11.11 24.27 8.78
N ASP A 161 12.10 25.07 9.17
CA ASP A 161 13.13 24.71 10.13
C ASP A 161 13.05 25.68 11.32
N LEU A 162 13.37 25.18 12.51
CA LEU A 162 13.45 25.97 13.73
C LEU A 162 14.91 26.01 14.20
N THR A 163 15.46 27.20 14.36
CA THR A 163 16.84 27.43 14.79
C THR A 163 16.84 28.30 16.04
N THR A 164 17.53 27.85 17.10
CA THR A 164 17.67 28.60 18.36
C THR A 164 19.01 29.31 18.44
N ASP A 165 19.05 30.43 19.17
CA ASP A 165 20.25 31.27 19.26
C ASP A 165 21.39 30.55 20.02
N GLY A 166 22.62 30.75 19.54
CA GLY A 166 23.85 30.13 20.07
C GLY A 166 24.57 30.90 21.20
N GLY A 167 23.97 31.99 21.70
CA GLY A 167 24.60 32.86 22.70
C GLY A 167 24.67 32.25 24.11
N THR A 168 25.45 32.85 25.01
CA THR A 168 25.57 32.45 26.42
C THR A 168 24.27 32.55 27.21
N ASP A 169 23.30 33.32 26.71
CA ASP A 169 21.92 33.44 27.23
C ASP A 169 20.90 32.70 26.33
N GLY A 170 21.34 31.73 25.54
CA GLY A 170 20.50 30.99 24.59
C GLY A 170 19.29 30.36 25.27
N ALA A 171 18.10 30.73 24.81
CA ALA A 171 16.85 30.16 25.28
C ALA A 171 16.39 29.02 24.37
N ASP A 172 15.69 28.06 24.95
CA ASP A 172 14.95 27.07 24.18
C ASP A 172 13.83 27.75 23.37
N LEU A 173 13.40 27.10 22.30
CA LEU A 173 12.24 27.51 21.52
C LEU A 173 11.19 26.40 21.57
N THR A 174 10.03 26.70 22.14
CA THR A 174 8.91 25.78 22.25
C THR A 174 7.90 26.03 21.14
N LEU A 175 7.60 24.99 20.37
CA LEU A 175 6.44 24.88 19.50
C LEU A 175 5.26 24.38 20.33
N HIS A 176 4.26 25.24 20.53
CA HIS A 176 3.01 24.87 21.20
C HIS A 176 2.01 24.20 20.26
N GLY A 177 2.09 24.53 18.97
CA GLY A 177 1.24 23.97 17.93
C GLY A 177 1.54 24.61 16.57
N GLY A 178 1.20 23.90 15.50
CA GLY A 178 1.44 24.37 14.14
C GLY A 178 0.57 23.66 13.13
N GLY A 179 0.39 24.30 11.97
CA GLY A 179 -0.38 23.73 10.87
C GLY A 179 -0.18 24.45 9.55
N TRP A 180 -0.51 23.74 8.47
CA TRP A 180 -0.67 24.27 7.13
C TRP A 180 -2.14 24.57 6.90
N HIS A 181 -2.46 25.78 6.46
CA HIS A 181 -3.83 26.27 6.32
C HIS A 181 -4.11 26.77 4.90
N ALA A 182 -5.35 26.59 4.44
CA ALA A 182 -5.88 27.29 3.30
C ALA A 182 -6.16 28.77 3.64
N PRO A 183 -6.17 29.66 2.63
CA PRO A 183 -6.51 31.07 2.81
C PRO A 183 -8.02 31.31 3.04
N HIS A 184 -8.85 30.27 2.93
CA HIS A 184 -10.31 30.31 3.13
C HIS A 184 -10.82 28.97 3.64
N ASP A 185 -12.02 28.97 4.20
CA ASP A 185 -12.66 27.79 4.78
C ASP A 185 -12.86 26.67 3.74
N ALA A 186 -12.70 25.43 4.20
CA ALA A 186 -12.85 24.26 3.36
C ALA A 186 -14.29 24.12 2.80
N PRO A 187 -14.44 23.85 1.49
CA PRO A 187 -15.76 23.61 0.90
C PRO A 187 -16.45 22.35 1.46
N GLY A 188 -17.78 22.34 1.44
CA GLY A 188 -18.58 21.17 1.84
C GLY A 188 -18.44 20.81 3.32
N ARG A 189 -18.96 19.63 3.72
CA ARG A 189 -18.87 19.12 5.09
C ARG A 189 -17.72 18.12 5.23
N ALA A 190 -17.08 18.12 6.40
CA ALA A 190 -16.30 16.98 6.88
C ALA A 190 -17.26 15.99 7.54
N ALA A 191 -17.73 15.01 6.77
CA ALA A 191 -18.67 13.98 7.22
C ALA A 191 -18.23 12.65 6.60
N VAL A 192 -17.32 11.96 7.28
CA VAL A 192 -16.66 10.76 6.76
C VAL A 192 -17.23 9.50 7.41
N VAL A 193 -17.52 8.50 6.59
CA VAL A 193 -17.72 7.12 7.06
C VAL A 193 -16.41 6.38 6.90
N VAL A 194 -15.89 5.82 7.99
CA VAL A 194 -14.74 4.92 7.94
C VAL A 194 -15.24 3.50 7.75
N GLY A 195 -14.73 2.82 6.73
CA GLY A 195 -15.05 1.43 6.42
C GLY A 195 -13.86 0.54 6.64
N MET A 196 -13.99 -0.47 7.49
CA MET A 196 -12.87 -1.33 7.87
C MET A 196 -13.32 -2.79 7.96
N PRO A 197 -13.22 -3.59 6.88
CA PRO A 197 -13.54 -5.01 6.95
C PRO A 197 -12.55 -5.77 7.83
N THR A 198 -13.01 -6.80 8.53
CA THR A 198 -12.14 -7.65 9.35
C THR A 198 -12.41 -9.14 9.18
N PHE A 199 -11.37 -9.96 9.37
CA PHE A 199 -11.46 -11.42 9.39
C PHE A 199 -10.48 -12.03 10.40
N ASN A 200 -10.98 -12.46 11.56
CA ASN A 200 -10.21 -13.16 12.59
C ASN A 200 -8.99 -12.41 13.17
N ARG A 201 -9.03 -11.08 13.14
CA ARG A 201 -8.02 -10.16 13.71
C ARG A 201 -8.63 -9.15 14.68
N PRO A 202 -9.32 -9.63 15.72
CA PRO A 202 -10.08 -8.73 16.57
C PRO A 202 -9.18 -7.76 17.38
N ASP A 203 -7.97 -8.18 17.72
CA ASP A 203 -6.97 -7.38 18.43
C ASP A 203 -6.48 -6.19 17.59
N ASP A 204 -6.11 -6.44 16.33
CA ASP A 204 -5.76 -5.40 15.36
C ASP A 204 -6.92 -4.40 15.18
N CYS A 205 -8.14 -4.93 15.02
CA CYS A 205 -9.34 -4.12 14.86
C CYS A 205 -9.62 -3.20 16.07
N VAL A 206 -9.53 -3.71 17.31
CA VAL A 206 -9.71 -2.91 18.53
C VAL A 206 -8.66 -1.81 18.63
N ALA A 207 -7.40 -2.09 18.25
CA ALA A 207 -6.34 -1.09 18.23
C ALA A 207 -6.66 0.06 17.26
N THR A 208 -7.15 -0.26 16.06
CA THR A 208 -7.54 0.75 15.06
C THR A 208 -8.76 1.57 15.49
N LEU A 209 -9.79 0.94 16.07
CA LEU A 209 -10.95 1.64 16.64
C LEU A 209 -10.54 2.60 17.76
N THR A 210 -9.62 2.17 18.63
CA THR A 210 -9.06 3.00 19.70
C THR A 210 -8.30 4.20 19.13
N ALA A 211 -7.50 4.00 18.08
CA ALA A 211 -6.75 5.07 17.43
C ALA A 211 -7.68 6.12 16.79
N LEU A 212 -8.76 5.69 16.12
CA LEU A 212 -9.79 6.58 15.59
C LEU A 212 -10.47 7.41 16.70
N GLY A 213 -10.73 6.79 17.86
CA GLY A 213 -11.32 7.46 19.02
C GLY A 213 -10.37 8.37 19.79
N SER A 214 -9.06 8.29 19.56
CA SER A 214 -8.06 9.01 20.35
C SER A 214 -7.91 10.49 20.01
N ASP A 215 -8.33 10.91 18.82
CA ASP A 215 -8.22 12.29 18.34
C ASP A 215 -9.61 12.94 18.25
N PRO A 216 -9.92 13.95 19.08
CA PRO A 216 -11.21 14.64 19.06
C PRO A 216 -11.58 15.26 17.71
N GLN A 217 -10.59 15.72 16.93
CA GLN A 217 -10.86 16.32 15.61
C GLN A 217 -11.25 15.25 14.58
N VAL A 218 -10.64 14.07 14.65
CA VAL A 218 -11.04 12.92 13.83
C VAL A 218 -12.45 12.49 14.21
N LEU A 219 -12.75 12.35 15.50
CA LEU A 219 -14.09 12.02 15.98
C LEU A 219 -15.16 13.02 15.52
N ALA A 220 -14.83 14.31 15.45
CA ALA A 220 -15.76 15.32 14.98
C ALA A 220 -16.10 15.18 13.49
N ALA A 221 -15.16 14.71 12.67
CA ALA A 221 -15.38 14.46 11.24
C ALA A 221 -16.06 13.11 10.95
N VAL A 222 -15.86 12.10 11.80
CA VAL A 222 -16.39 10.74 11.59
C VAL A 222 -17.88 10.67 11.93
N THR A 223 -18.70 10.41 10.92
CA THR A 223 -20.16 10.21 11.07
C THR A 223 -20.52 8.78 11.42
N ALA A 224 -19.78 7.79 10.88
CA ALA A 224 -19.93 6.38 11.24
C ALA A 224 -18.64 5.60 11.01
N VAL A 225 -18.49 4.49 11.71
CA VAL A 225 -17.49 3.46 11.46
C VAL A 225 -18.24 2.17 11.12
N VAL A 226 -18.18 1.73 9.86
CA VAL A 226 -18.80 0.50 9.39
C VAL A 226 -17.75 -0.61 9.37
N LEU A 227 -17.98 -1.64 10.19
CA LEU A 227 -17.06 -2.76 10.40
C LEU A 227 -17.75 -4.06 9.98
N PRO A 228 -17.60 -4.50 8.72
CA PRO A 228 -18.00 -5.84 8.29
C PRO A 228 -17.14 -6.90 9.00
N ASP A 229 -17.69 -7.57 10.00
CA ASP A 229 -17.03 -8.67 10.72
C ASP A 229 -17.33 -9.99 10.01
N GLN A 230 -16.35 -10.42 9.21
CA GLN A 230 -16.43 -11.63 8.38
C GLN A 230 -15.87 -12.87 9.09
N GLY A 231 -15.37 -12.70 10.32
CA GLY A 231 -14.62 -13.71 11.05
C GLY A 231 -15.49 -14.60 11.95
N THR A 232 -14.86 -15.62 12.50
CA THR A 232 -15.39 -16.46 13.57
C THR A 232 -14.90 -16.02 14.96
N ARG A 233 -13.72 -15.37 15.03
CA ARG A 233 -13.25 -14.63 16.20
C ARG A 233 -13.78 -13.20 16.11
N LYS A 234 -14.82 -12.89 16.89
CA LYS A 234 -15.54 -11.62 16.80
C LYS A 234 -14.84 -10.48 17.52
N VAL A 235 -14.86 -9.30 16.92
CA VAL A 235 -14.28 -8.07 17.50
C VAL A 235 -14.97 -7.70 18.81
N ARG A 236 -16.29 -7.93 18.88
CA ARG A 236 -17.10 -7.65 20.08
C ARG A 236 -16.64 -8.42 21.33
N ASP A 237 -15.94 -9.53 21.14
CA ASP A 237 -15.49 -10.42 22.22
C ASP A 237 -14.04 -10.14 22.67
N GLU A 238 -13.36 -9.17 22.05
CA GLU A 238 -11.94 -8.90 22.29
C GLU A 238 -11.70 -7.91 23.43
N ALA A 239 -10.58 -8.08 24.12
CA ALA A 239 -10.19 -7.18 25.20
C ALA A 239 -9.98 -5.76 24.66
N GLY A 240 -10.52 -4.76 25.37
CA GLY A 240 -10.44 -3.36 24.95
C GLY A 240 -11.60 -2.90 24.05
N TYR A 241 -12.43 -3.82 23.54
CA TYR A 241 -13.56 -3.48 22.69
C TYR A 241 -14.54 -2.53 23.35
N GLU A 242 -14.96 -2.80 24.59
CA GLU A 242 -15.94 -1.97 25.31
C GLU A 242 -15.47 -0.51 25.44
N GLN A 243 -14.17 -0.30 25.70
CA GLN A 243 -13.58 1.04 25.82
C GLN A 243 -13.56 1.75 24.47
N ALA A 244 -13.14 1.07 23.39
CA ALA A 244 -13.13 1.64 22.04
C ALA A 244 -14.56 1.97 21.56
N ALA A 245 -15.50 1.06 21.79
CA ALA A 245 -16.91 1.22 21.43
C ALA A 245 -17.57 2.36 22.21
N ALA A 246 -17.25 2.54 23.50
CA ALA A 246 -17.80 3.63 24.31
C ALA A 246 -17.42 5.02 23.77
N VAL A 247 -16.20 5.19 23.24
CA VAL A 247 -15.74 6.45 22.65
C VAL A 247 -16.43 6.74 21.31
N LEU A 248 -16.60 5.70 20.48
CA LEU A 248 -17.26 5.84 19.19
C LEU A 248 -18.78 5.99 19.33
N GLY A 249 -19.39 5.37 20.35
CA GLY A 249 -20.83 5.39 20.60
C GLY A 249 -21.64 4.86 19.41
N ASP A 250 -22.76 5.51 19.12
CA ASP A 250 -23.69 5.13 18.04
C ASP A 250 -23.10 5.24 16.62
N ARG A 251 -21.89 5.79 16.50
CA ARG A 251 -21.14 5.83 15.23
C ARG A 251 -20.62 4.46 14.83
N LEU A 252 -20.30 3.59 15.79
CA LEU A 252 -19.75 2.25 15.48
C LEU A 252 -20.87 1.28 15.07
N ARG A 253 -20.74 0.72 13.88
CA ARG A 253 -21.70 -0.22 13.29
C ARG A 253 -20.97 -1.48 12.85
N ILE A 254 -21.10 -2.54 13.65
CA ILE A 254 -20.55 -3.85 13.32
C ILE A 254 -21.59 -4.66 12.60
N VAL A 255 -21.19 -5.24 11.49
CA VAL A 255 -22.06 -5.91 10.55
C VAL A 255 -21.53 -7.32 10.32
N ASP A 256 -22.20 -8.31 10.91
CA ASP A 256 -21.83 -9.71 10.74
C ASP A 256 -22.19 -10.22 9.34
N GLN A 257 -21.24 -10.87 8.68
CA GLN A 257 -21.48 -11.53 7.39
C GLN A 257 -20.53 -12.72 7.19
N PRO A 258 -20.79 -13.61 6.21
CA PRO A 258 -19.84 -14.64 5.81
C PRO A 258 -18.53 -14.05 5.28
N ASN A 259 -17.51 -14.89 5.12
CA ASN A 259 -16.26 -14.48 4.48
C ASN A 259 -16.44 -14.28 2.97
N LEU A 260 -16.52 -13.02 2.55
CA LEU A 260 -16.64 -12.60 1.16
C LEU A 260 -15.34 -11.92 0.67
N GLY A 261 -14.25 -12.08 1.42
CA GLY A 261 -12.95 -11.47 1.16
C GLY A 261 -12.94 -9.95 1.32
N GLY A 262 -11.86 -9.31 0.87
CA GLY A 262 -11.72 -7.85 0.86
C GLY A 262 -12.79 -7.18 0.01
N SER A 263 -13.05 -7.68 -1.21
CA SER A 263 -14.03 -7.06 -2.10
C SER A 263 -15.43 -7.05 -1.50
N GLY A 264 -15.86 -8.14 -0.86
CA GLY A 264 -17.16 -8.22 -0.20
C GLY A 264 -17.25 -7.39 1.08
N GLY A 265 -16.14 -7.26 1.82
CA GLY A 265 -16.05 -6.37 2.97
C GLY A 265 -16.23 -4.89 2.56
N TYR A 266 -15.42 -4.41 1.62
CA TYR A 266 -15.50 -3.04 1.14
C TYR A 266 -16.82 -2.76 0.40
N ALA A 267 -17.34 -3.73 -0.37
CA ALA A 267 -18.68 -3.63 -0.93
C ALA A 267 -19.75 -3.50 0.16
N ARG A 268 -19.63 -4.21 1.29
CA ARG A 268 -20.57 -4.05 2.40
C ARG A 268 -20.51 -2.64 2.98
N VAL A 269 -19.32 -2.07 3.19
CA VAL A 269 -19.18 -0.68 3.65
C VAL A 269 -19.96 0.28 2.74
N MET A 270 -19.69 0.23 1.43
CA MET A 270 -20.34 1.12 0.48
C MET A 270 -21.85 0.86 0.37
N TYR A 271 -22.28 -0.41 0.47
CA TYR A 271 -23.69 -0.77 0.50
C TYR A 271 -24.40 -0.16 1.71
N GLU A 272 -23.81 -0.24 2.90
CA GLU A 272 -24.38 0.36 4.11
C GLU A 272 -24.44 1.89 4.00
N VAL A 273 -23.45 2.53 3.38
CA VAL A 273 -23.46 3.98 3.15
C VAL A 273 -24.54 4.41 2.15
N LEU A 274 -24.64 3.73 1.00
CA LEU A 274 -25.52 4.15 -0.09
C LEU A 274 -26.96 3.69 0.08
N HIS A 275 -27.18 2.55 0.74
CA HIS A 275 -28.48 1.87 0.78
C HIS A 275 -28.90 1.51 2.20
N GLY A 276 -27.95 1.09 3.04
CA GLY A 276 -28.20 0.65 4.41
C GLY A 276 -28.95 -0.69 4.49
N THR A 277 -28.77 -1.40 5.60
CA THR A 277 -29.57 -2.59 5.94
C THR A 277 -30.18 -2.50 7.33
N GLY A 278 -31.21 -3.32 7.58
CA GLY A 278 -31.83 -3.46 8.91
C GLY A 278 -32.27 -2.12 9.52
N PRO A 279 -31.87 -1.80 10.77
CA PRO A 279 -32.22 -0.55 11.45
C PRO A 279 -31.74 0.74 10.76
N HIS A 280 -30.84 0.63 9.78
CA HIS A 280 -30.26 1.75 9.05
C HIS A 280 -30.64 1.76 7.56
N ALA A 281 -31.76 1.11 7.21
CA ALA A 281 -32.32 1.19 5.87
C ALA A 281 -32.49 2.66 5.44
N GLY A 282 -31.91 3.04 4.30
CA GLY A 282 -31.85 4.42 3.81
C GLY A 282 -30.43 4.99 3.69
N GLY A 283 -29.42 4.26 4.18
CA GLY A 283 -28.01 4.64 4.05
C GLY A 283 -27.51 5.53 5.19
N ILE A 284 -26.27 6.02 5.04
CA ILE A 284 -25.61 6.91 6.00
C ILE A 284 -25.38 8.26 5.33
N ASP A 285 -25.88 9.34 5.93
CA ASP A 285 -25.58 10.70 5.47
C ASP A 285 -24.08 10.99 5.70
N CYS A 286 -23.35 11.17 4.61
CA CYS A 286 -21.93 11.48 4.61
C CYS A 286 -21.52 12.13 3.29
N GLU A 287 -20.37 12.79 3.27
CA GLU A 287 -19.76 13.33 2.05
C GLU A 287 -18.61 12.44 1.55
N GLN A 288 -17.97 11.69 2.46
CA GLN A 288 -16.79 10.88 2.17
C GLN A 288 -16.92 9.46 2.73
N ILE A 289 -16.42 8.48 1.98
CA ILE A 289 -16.23 7.09 2.43
C ILE A 289 -14.72 6.84 2.47
N LEU A 290 -14.15 6.57 3.64
CA LEU A 290 -12.74 6.26 3.81
C LEU A 290 -12.57 4.76 4.09
N TYR A 291 -12.08 4.03 3.09
CA TYR A 291 -11.65 2.65 3.26
C TYR A 291 -10.34 2.57 4.01
N MET A 292 -10.26 1.63 4.97
CA MET A 292 -9.08 1.31 5.77
C MET A 292 -9.03 -0.20 6.05
N ASP A 293 -7.85 -0.79 6.17
CA ASP A 293 -7.69 -2.17 6.63
C ASP A 293 -7.74 -2.27 8.17
N ASP A 294 -7.96 -3.46 8.72
CA ASP A 294 -8.02 -3.73 10.16
C ASP A 294 -6.63 -3.88 10.81
N ASP A 295 -5.67 -4.48 10.10
CA ASP A 295 -4.28 -4.72 10.54
C ASP A 295 -3.31 -3.56 10.25
N ILE A 296 -3.75 -2.35 10.59
CA ILE A 296 -2.96 -1.13 10.48
C ILE A 296 -2.53 -0.56 11.84
N LEU A 297 -1.48 0.24 11.80
CA LEU A 297 -1.24 1.26 12.81
C LEU A 297 -1.55 2.63 12.18
N LEU A 298 -2.52 3.33 12.77
CA LEU A 298 -3.03 4.60 12.26
C LEU A 298 -2.23 5.81 12.78
N GLU A 299 -1.96 6.76 11.87
CA GLU A 299 -1.70 8.16 12.20
C GLU A 299 -3.02 8.95 12.06
N PRO A 300 -3.71 9.35 13.14
CA PRO A 300 -5.05 9.92 13.05
C PRO A 300 -5.14 11.17 12.16
N ASP A 301 -4.07 12.00 12.12
CA ASP A 301 -4.03 13.18 11.27
C ASP A 301 -4.15 12.84 9.77
N SER A 302 -3.77 11.64 9.34
CA SER A 302 -3.95 11.17 7.96
C SER A 302 -5.43 11.15 7.55
N VAL A 303 -6.36 10.88 8.47
CA VAL A 303 -7.81 10.93 8.19
C VAL A 303 -8.22 12.37 7.85
N LEU A 304 -7.79 13.34 8.65
CA LEU A 304 -8.10 14.75 8.44
C LEU A 304 -7.46 15.29 7.16
N ARG A 305 -6.20 14.91 6.87
CA ARG A 305 -5.53 15.28 5.62
C ARG A 305 -6.28 14.77 4.39
N ALA A 306 -6.79 13.54 4.43
CA ALA A 306 -7.56 12.97 3.34
C ALA A 306 -8.87 13.72 3.12
N VAL A 307 -9.60 14.01 4.21
CA VAL A 307 -10.84 14.81 4.17
C VAL A 307 -10.56 16.22 3.66
N ALA A 308 -9.53 16.91 4.16
CA ALA A 308 -9.17 18.25 3.73
C ALA A 308 -8.81 18.28 2.23
N PHE A 309 -7.98 17.34 1.78
CA PHE A 309 -7.61 17.24 0.36
C PHE A 309 -8.85 16.99 -0.52
N SER A 310 -9.77 16.11 -0.09
CA SER A 310 -11.02 15.86 -0.80
C SER A 310 -11.93 17.09 -0.87
N ARG A 311 -12.00 17.90 0.18
CA ARG A 311 -12.84 19.12 0.24
C ARG A 311 -12.32 20.24 -0.66
N PHE A 312 -11.00 20.35 -0.78
CA PHE A 312 -10.35 21.35 -1.65
C PHE A 312 -10.06 20.83 -3.06
N ALA A 313 -10.32 19.55 -3.36
CA ALA A 313 -10.14 19.01 -4.70
C ALA A 313 -10.95 19.82 -5.73
N ARG A 314 -10.33 20.16 -6.85
CA ARG A 314 -10.94 20.98 -7.92
C ARG A 314 -12.14 20.28 -8.55
N GLU A 315 -12.07 18.96 -8.63
CA GLU A 315 -13.11 18.07 -9.11
C GLU A 315 -13.17 16.86 -8.16
N PRO A 316 -14.33 16.19 -8.01
CA PRO A 316 -14.42 14.97 -7.22
C PRO A 316 -13.36 13.95 -7.68
N MET A 317 -12.62 13.38 -6.73
CA MET A 317 -11.55 12.44 -7.02
C MET A 317 -11.30 11.51 -5.84
N LEU A 318 -10.66 10.37 -6.09
CA LEU A 318 -10.22 9.46 -5.05
C LEU A 318 -8.93 10.00 -4.41
N VAL A 319 -8.87 9.97 -3.08
CA VAL A 319 -7.71 10.43 -2.30
C VAL A 319 -7.12 9.24 -1.55
N GLY A 320 -5.96 8.79 -2.00
CA GLY A 320 -5.24 7.65 -1.46
C GLY A 320 -4.19 8.04 -0.43
N GLY A 321 -4.09 7.25 0.64
CA GLY A 321 -2.96 7.25 1.56
C GLY A 321 -1.86 6.29 1.13
N GLN A 322 -0.62 6.63 1.44
CA GLN A 322 0.55 5.77 1.25
C GLN A 322 0.66 4.72 2.36
N MET A 323 1.41 3.66 2.08
CA MET A 323 1.69 2.58 3.03
C MET A 323 3.13 2.65 3.55
N LEU A 324 3.27 2.88 4.86
CA LEU A 324 4.51 2.64 5.59
C LEU A 324 4.55 1.17 6.05
N SER A 325 5.74 0.58 6.10
CA SER A 325 5.90 -0.81 6.55
C SER A 325 5.74 -0.93 8.06
N LEU A 326 4.83 -1.78 8.54
CA LEU A 326 4.64 -2.03 9.98
C LEU A 326 5.88 -2.68 10.62
N GLN A 327 6.66 -3.45 9.85
CA GLN A 327 7.87 -4.15 10.30
C GLN A 327 9.11 -3.24 10.28
N ALA A 328 9.21 -2.39 9.25
CA ALA A 328 10.25 -1.38 9.11
C ALA A 328 9.60 0.01 9.13
N ARG A 329 9.25 0.50 10.33
CA ARG A 329 8.34 1.65 10.53
C ARG A 329 8.78 2.99 9.94
N SER A 330 9.99 3.14 9.40
CA SER A 330 10.44 4.32 8.66
C SER A 330 10.43 4.14 7.14
N GLN A 331 10.04 2.96 6.65
CA GLN A 331 10.11 2.58 5.25
C GLN A 331 8.78 2.84 4.53
N LEU A 332 8.84 3.66 3.49
CA LEU A 332 7.76 3.87 2.53
C LEU A 332 7.74 2.72 1.50
N SER A 333 6.59 2.04 1.39
CA SER A 333 6.48 0.86 0.51
C SER A 333 6.56 1.23 -0.97
N THR A 334 5.77 2.21 -1.39
CA THR A 334 5.77 2.78 -2.74
C THR A 334 5.29 4.23 -2.67
N MET A 335 5.78 5.06 -3.59
CA MET A 335 5.30 6.43 -3.74
C MET A 335 3.94 6.49 -4.45
N GLY A 336 3.62 5.49 -5.27
CA GLY A 336 2.39 5.39 -6.04
C GLY A 336 2.43 4.23 -7.04
N GLU A 337 1.27 3.76 -7.48
CA GLU A 337 1.15 2.60 -8.37
C GLU A 337 0.37 2.94 -9.64
N VAL A 338 0.74 2.28 -10.74
CA VAL A 338 0.12 2.42 -12.06
C VAL A 338 -0.11 1.05 -12.69
N VAL A 339 -0.90 1.01 -13.76
CA VAL A 339 -1.21 -0.23 -14.48
C VAL A 339 -0.60 -0.18 -15.87
N ASP A 340 0.26 -1.16 -16.18
CA ASP A 340 0.72 -1.38 -17.55
C ASP A 340 -0.50 -1.78 -18.37
N ARG A 341 -0.91 -0.96 -19.32
CA ARG A 341 -2.16 -1.17 -20.09
C ARG A 341 -2.07 -2.33 -21.09
N ASN A 342 -0.87 -2.74 -21.49
CA ASN A 342 -0.68 -3.84 -22.44
C ASN A 342 -0.60 -5.18 -21.73
N LEU A 343 0.10 -5.22 -20.59
CA LEU A 343 0.20 -6.41 -19.76
C LEU A 343 -1.02 -6.53 -18.83
N PHE A 344 -1.70 -5.43 -18.55
CA PHE A 344 -2.72 -5.32 -17.52
C PHE A 344 -2.20 -5.81 -16.16
N LEU A 345 -1.11 -5.19 -15.73
CA LEU A 345 -0.34 -5.57 -14.55
C LEU A 345 0.00 -4.30 -13.79
N TRP A 346 -0.32 -4.24 -12.50
CA TRP A 346 0.18 -3.20 -11.61
C TRP A 346 1.71 -3.16 -11.53
N HIS A 347 2.26 -1.97 -11.35
CA HIS A 347 3.66 -1.73 -11.06
C HIS A 347 3.83 -0.40 -10.34
N SER A 348 4.97 -0.24 -9.67
CA SER A 348 5.37 1.05 -9.13
C SER A 348 5.40 2.11 -10.23
N ALA A 349 5.02 3.32 -9.87
CA ALA A 349 5.08 4.44 -10.79
C ALA A 349 6.52 4.62 -11.33
N PRO A 350 6.70 5.01 -12.60
CA PRO A 350 8.04 5.18 -13.17
C PRO A 350 8.86 6.21 -12.38
N ARG A 351 10.19 6.03 -12.27
CA ARG A 351 11.11 6.94 -11.54
C ARG A 351 10.79 7.09 -10.05
N THR A 352 10.46 5.98 -9.40
CA THR A 352 10.34 5.86 -7.94
C THR A 352 11.05 4.61 -7.48
N GLU A 353 11.42 4.55 -6.21
CA GLU A 353 12.00 3.36 -5.59
C GLU A 353 11.01 2.76 -4.59
N ASN A 354 10.93 1.43 -4.55
CA ASN A 354 10.12 0.73 -3.55
C ASN A 354 10.91 0.57 -2.26
N HIS A 355 10.19 0.51 -1.14
CA HIS A 355 10.77 0.20 0.16
C HIS A 355 11.85 1.21 0.58
N HIS A 356 11.62 2.50 0.29
CA HIS A 356 12.52 3.61 0.64
C HIS A 356 12.51 3.89 2.13
N ASP A 357 13.65 3.76 2.80
CA ASP A 357 13.77 4.05 4.23
C ASP A 357 14.08 5.54 4.47
N LEU A 358 13.07 6.28 4.95
CA LEU A 358 13.15 7.71 5.26
C LEU A 358 14.04 8.02 6.48
N ALA A 359 14.32 7.01 7.30
CA ALA A 359 15.34 7.13 8.33
C ALA A 359 16.75 6.87 7.77
N SER A 360 16.92 6.20 6.64
CA SER A 360 18.24 6.09 6.03
C SER A 360 18.56 7.35 5.21
N GLN A 361 17.64 7.74 4.33
CA GLN A 361 17.73 8.90 3.44
C GLN A 361 16.47 9.74 3.62
N THR A 362 16.62 10.90 4.26
CA THR A 362 15.48 11.75 4.61
C THR A 362 14.82 12.34 3.35
N LEU A 363 13.63 12.92 3.52
CA LEU A 363 12.94 13.62 2.43
C LEU A 363 13.88 14.62 1.73
N ARG A 364 14.55 15.47 2.52
CA ARG A 364 15.51 16.49 2.05
C ARG A 364 16.75 15.93 1.34
N GLN A 365 17.04 14.63 1.45
CA GLN A 365 18.20 13.99 0.85
C GLN A 365 17.84 13.14 -0.38
N THR A 366 16.56 13.09 -0.76
CA THR A 366 16.05 12.12 -1.74
C THR A 366 15.35 12.82 -2.90
N PRO A 367 16.09 13.29 -3.93
CA PRO A 367 15.55 14.09 -5.04
C PRO A 367 14.30 13.51 -5.73
N TRP A 368 14.23 12.19 -5.91
CA TRP A 368 13.12 11.56 -6.62
C TRP A 368 11.77 11.65 -5.86
N LEU A 369 11.77 11.88 -4.54
CA LEU A 369 10.56 12.12 -3.74
C LEU A 369 9.94 13.51 -3.99
N HIS A 370 10.65 14.42 -4.66
CA HIS A 370 10.17 15.77 -4.91
C HIS A 370 9.35 15.91 -6.19
N ARG A 371 9.37 14.91 -7.07
CA ARG A 371 8.50 14.90 -8.25
C ARG A 371 7.08 14.49 -7.87
N ARG A 372 6.06 15.14 -8.45
CA ARG A 372 4.68 14.62 -8.35
C ARG A 372 4.59 13.28 -9.07
N VAL A 373 4.00 12.29 -8.41
CA VAL A 373 3.76 10.95 -8.94
C VAL A 373 2.26 10.82 -9.20
N ASP A 374 1.90 10.70 -10.46
CA ASP A 374 0.52 10.43 -10.86
C ASP A 374 0.29 8.91 -10.86
N VAL A 375 -0.91 8.49 -10.44
CA VAL A 375 -1.27 7.08 -10.20
C VAL A 375 -2.53 6.69 -10.98
N ASP A 376 -2.72 5.38 -11.20
CA ASP A 376 -3.96 4.88 -11.80
C ASP A 376 -5.03 4.51 -10.76
N TYR A 377 -4.59 4.15 -9.55
CA TYR A 377 -5.44 3.74 -8.43
C TYR A 377 -4.68 3.93 -7.11
N ASN A 378 -5.35 3.72 -5.98
CA ASN A 378 -4.72 3.54 -4.68
C ASN A 378 -5.34 2.30 -4.03
N ALA A 379 -4.50 1.49 -3.39
CA ALA A 379 -5.01 0.34 -2.64
C ALA A 379 -5.86 0.77 -1.44
N TRP A 380 -6.69 -0.14 -0.97
CA TRP A 380 -7.76 0.16 0.00
C TRP A 380 -7.33 0.15 1.47
N TRP A 381 -6.04 -0.07 1.77
CA TRP A 381 -5.50 0.14 3.12
C TRP A 381 -5.77 1.55 3.65
N MET A 382 -5.88 2.54 2.75
CA MET A 382 -6.36 3.89 3.03
C MET A 382 -6.77 4.58 1.73
N CYS A 383 -8.07 4.62 1.42
CA CYS A 383 -8.58 5.29 0.22
C CYS A 383 -9.92 6.00 0.49
N LEU A 384 -9.94 7.31 0.33
CA LEU A 384 -11.15 8.13 0.43
C LEU A 384 -11.81 8.24 -0.94
N ILE A 385 -13.10 7.88 -0.97
CA ILE A 385 -13.99 7.95 -2.12
C ILE A 385 -15.12 8.93 -1.77
N PRO A 386 -15.28 10.05 -2.52
CA PRO A 386 -16.42 10.93 -2.31
C PRO A 386 -17.74 10.18 -2.51
N ARG A 387 -18.77 10.46 -1.70
CA ARG A 387 -20.06 9.76 -1.78
C ARG A 387 -20.65 9.79 -3.19
N ARG A 388 -20.64 10.96 -3.84
CA ARG A 388 -21.08 11.11 -5.24
C ARG A 388 -20.35 10.17 -6.21
N VAL A 389 -19.05 9.97 -6.03
CA VAL A 389 -18.27 9.06 -6.88
C VAL A 389 -18.70 7.61 -6.65
N ALA A 390 -19.01 7.24 -5.41
CA ALA A 390 -19.58 5.92 -5.11
C ALA A 390 -20.98 5.73 -5.74
N GLU A 391 -21.83 6.75 -5.72
CA GLU A 391 -23.15 6.74 -6.35
C GLU A 391 -23.06 6.58 -7.88
N ASP A 392 -22.12 7.27 -8.52
CA ASP A 392 -21.95 7.23 -9.97
C ASP A 392 -21.30 5.92 -10.47
N LEU A 393 -20.36 5.35 -9.71
CA LEU A 393 -19.59 4.17 -10.13
C LEU A 393 -20.18 2.84 -9.66
N GLY A 394 -20.98 2.86 -8.60
CA GLY A 394 -21.44 1.67 -7.90
C GLY A 394 -20.37 0.95 -7.10
N LEU A 395 -20.74 -0.21 -6.57
CA LEU A 395 -19.96 -1.03 -5.65
C LEU A 395 -18.71 -1.66 -6.31
N PRO A 396 -17.75 -2.15 -5.49
CA PRO A 396 -16.68 -3.05 -5.93
C PRO A 396 -17.18 -4.24 -6.75
N LEU A 397 -16.33 -4.77 -7.62
CA LEU A 397 -16.58 -6.05 -8.27
C LEU A 397 -16.52 -7.22 -7.26
N PRO A 398 -17.33 -8.28 -7.41
CA PRO A 398 -17.34 -9.44 -6.51
C PRO A 398 -16.14 -10.39 -6.77
N LEU A 399 -14.94 -9.97 -6.38
CA LEU A 399 -13.67 -10.63 -6.73
C LEU A 399 -12.99 -11.42 -5.59
N PHE A 400 -13.57 -11.44 -4.40
CA PHE A 400 -12.97 -11.94 -3.15
C PHE A 400 -11.77 -11.11 -2.68
N ILE A 401 -10.61 -11.17 -3.35
CA ILE A 401 -9.42 -10.34 -3.07
C ILE A 401 -8.66 -9.99 -4.35
N LYS A 402 -7.85 -8.93 -4.32
CA LYS A 402 -6.89 -8.52 -5.37
C LYS A 402 -7.55 -7.98 -6.65
N GLY A 403 -7.06 -6.83 -7.10
CA GLY A 403 -7.40 -6.22 -8.38
C GLY A 403 -8.74 -5.47 -8.39
N ASP A 404 -9.47 -5.51 -7.28
CA ASP A 404 -10.69 -4.75 -7.01
C ASP A 404 -10.39 -3.25 -6.83
N ASP A 405 -9.37 -2.91 -6.06
CA ASP A 405 -8.85 -1.55 -5.90
C ASP A 405 -8.37 -0.94 -7.23
N MET A 406 -7.58 -1.70 -7.97
CA MET A 406 -7.08 -1.35 -9.30
C MET A 406 -8.24 -1.14 -10.26
N GLU A 407 -9.18 -2.09 -10.34
CA GLU A 407 -10.34 -1.96 -11.22
C GLU A 407 -11.18 -0.73 -10.87
N TYR A 408 -11.43 -0.45 -9.59
CA TYR A 408 -12.22 0.70 -9.17
C TYR A 408 -11.54 2.02 -9.57
N GLY A 409 -10.21 2.12 -9.42
CA GLY A 409 -9.46 3.29 -9.89
C GLY A 409 -9.52 3.48 -11.41
N LEU A 410 -9.44 2.38 -12.18
CA LEU A 410 -9.59 2.43 -13.64
C LEU A 410 -11.00 2.80 -14.09
N ARG A 411 -12.01 2.29 -13.39
CA ARG A 411 -13.41 2.63 -13.62
C ARG A 411 -13.69 4.10 -13.29
N ALA A 412 -13.18 4.59 -12.16
CA ALA A 412 -13.24 6.00 -11.80
C ALA A 412 -12.62 6.89 -12.89
N ARG A 413 -11.42 6.55 -13.36
CA ARG A 413 -10.74 7.27 -14.45
C ARG A 413 -11.55 7.30 -15.74
N SER A 414 -12.24 6.21 -16.06
CA SER A 414 -13.10 6.11 -17.25
C SER A 414 -14.36 6.98 -17.15
N ALA A 415 -14.84 7.24 -15.93
CA ALA A 415 -15.94 8.16 -15.64
C ALA A 415 -15.50 9.63 -15.46
N GLY A 416 -14.20 9.93 -15.61
CA GLY A 416 -13.64 11.29 -15.44
C GLY A 416 -13.10 11.59 -14.04
N TYR A 417 -13.23 10.68 -13.08
CA TYR A 417 -12.71 10.86 -11.73
C TYR A 417 -11.24 10.42 -11.64
N ARG A 418 -10.37 11.30 -11.14
CA ARG A 418 -8.94 11.01 -10.97
C ARG A 418 -8.69 10.33 -9.62
N THR A 419 -7.47 9.82 -9.45
CA THR A 419 -6.95 9.31 -8.17
C THR A 419 -5.63 10.02 -7.88
N ALA A 420 -5.41 10.44 -6.64
CA ALA A 420 -4.11 10.87 -6.16
C ALA A 420 -3.73 10.10 -4.90
N THR A 421 -2.56 9.48 -4.91
CA THR A 421 -1.88 9.01 -3.69
C THR A 421 -1.13 10.21 -3.12
N VAL A 422 -1.58 10.75 -1.99
CA VAL A 422 -1.08 12.03 -1.46
C VAL A 422 0.00 11.78 -0.39
N PRO A 423 1.26 12.18 -0.64
CA PRO A 423 2.32 12.02 0.35
C PRO A 423 2.05 12.78 1.64
N GLY A 424 2.45 12.19 2.76
CA GLY A 424 2.12 12.70 4.09
C GLY A 424 0.74 12.25 4.60
N ILE A 425 -0.07 11.59 3.77
CA ILE A 425 -1.21 10.78 4.21
C ILE A 425 -0.74 9.33 4.23
N ALA A 426 -0.71 8.70 5.40
CA ALA A 426 -0.29 7.31 5.50
C ALA A 426 -0.84 6.56 6.70
N ILE A 427 -0.79 5.24 6.57
CA ILE A 427 -0.91 4.27 7.65
C ILE A 427 0.35 3.37 7.65
N TRP A 428 0.56 2.64 8.73
CA TRP A 428 1.49 1.51 8.73
C TRP A 428 0.72 0.22 8.53
N HIS A 429 1.17 -0.65 7.63
CA HIS A 429 0.53 -1.93 7.35
C HIS A 429 1.60 -2.99 7.06
N MET A 430 1.24 -4.27 7.19
CA MET A 430 2.13 -5.39 6.85
C MET A 430 2.65 -5.26 5.40
N SER A 431 3.96 -5.30 5.23
CA SER A 431 4.57 -5.28 3.90
C SER A 431 4.34 -6.62 3.19
N PHE A 432 4.21 -6.55 1.86
CA PHE A 432 4.12 -7.74 1.00
C PHE A 432 5.49 -8.40 0.75
N ILE A 433 6.60 -7.81 1.22
CA ILE A 433 7.98 -8.31 1.00
C ILE A 433 8.15 -9.76 1.48
N GLU A 434 7.51 -10.12 2.60
CA GLU A 434 7.65 -11.45 3.22
C GLU A 434 6.60 -12.46 2.71
N LYS A 435 5.76 -12.09 1.73
CA LYS A 435 4.67 -12.95 1.21
C LYS A 435 4.98 -13.35 -0.23
N ASN A 436 4.90 -14.65 -0.54
CA ASN A 436 4.91 -15.15 -1.92
C ASN A 436 3.48 -15.44 -2.40
N ASP A 437 2.69 -14.38 -2.54
CA ASP A 437 1.28 -14.45 -2.98
C ASP A 437 1.12 -14.92 -4.44
N SER A 438 2.22 -14.93 -5.21
CA SER A 438 2.23 -15.43 -6.58
C SER A 438 2.22 -16.97 -6.71
N ALA A 439 2.51 -17.69 -5.62
CA ALA A 439 2.59 -19.15 -5.60
C ALA A 439 1.73 -19.82 -4.52
N ASP A 440 1.06 -19.05 -3.65
CA ASP A 440 0.12 -19.58 -2.67
C ASP A 440 -1.32 -19.60 -3.22
N TRP A 441 -2.31 -19.73 -2.33
CA TRP A 441 -3.73 -19.73 -2.70
C TRP A 441 -4.18 -18.44 -3.41
N GLN A 442 -3.51 -17.31 -3.20
CA GLN A 442 -3.83 -16.02 -3.82
C GLN A 442 -3.55 -16.02 -5.33
N ALA A 443 -2.68 -16.94 -5.81
CA ALA A 443 -2.37 -17.07 -7.24
C ALA A 443 -3.64 -17.25 -8.10
N TYR A 444 -4.63 -18.02 -7.62
CA TYR A 444 -5.92 -18.15 -8.33
C TYR A 444 -6.58 -16.78 -8.58
N PHE A 445 -6.68 -15.96 -7.53
CA PHE A 445 -7.32 -14.65 -7.59
C PHE A 445 -6.52 -13.67 -8.46
N HIS A 446 -5.19 -13.66 -8.35
CA HIS A 446 -4.34 -12.82 -9.22
C HIS A 446 -4.61 -13.06 -10.71
N TYR A 447 -4.70 -14.32 -11.15
CA TYR A 447 -4.89 -14.62 -12.57
C TYR A 447 -6.33 -14.42 -13.03
N ARG A 448 -7.32 -14.92 -12.27
CA ARG A 448 -8.75 -14.74 -12.62
C ARG A 448 -9.10 -13.25 -12.66
N ASN A 449 -8.76 -12.51 -11.61
CA ASN A 449 -9.20 -11.12 -11.46
C ASN A 449 -8.47 -10.20 -12.42
N ARG A 450 -7.19 -10.48 -12.75
CA ARG A 450 -6.47 -9.77 -13.82
C ARG A 450 -7.18 -9.91 -15.16
N LEU A 451 -7.64 -11.11 -15.53
CA LEU A 451 -8.39 -11.33 -16.77
C LEU A 451 -9.75 -10.63 -16.75
N VAL A 452 -10.49 -10.68 -15.63
CA VAL A 452 -11.77 -9.99 -15.46
C VAL A 452 -11.61 -8.47 -15.64
N ALA A 453 -10.68 -7.86 -14.90
CA ALA A 453 -10.45 -6.43 -14.98
C ALA A 453 -9.86 -6.02 -16.35
N ALA A 454 -9.02 -6.85 -16.97
CA ALA A 454 -8.53 -6.64 -18.34
C ALA A 454 -9.65 -6.73 -19.38
N ALA A 455 -10.65 -7.59 -19.17
CA ALA A 455 -11.79 -7.67 -20.07
C ALA A 455 -12.63 -6.38 -20.03
N LEU A 456 -12.74 -5.75 -18.85
CA LEU A 456 -13.45 -4.49 -18.66
C LEU A 456 -12.67 -3.30 -19.22
N HIS A 457 -11.41 -3.13 -18.79
CA HIS A 457 -10.62 -1.90 -18.96
C HIS A 457 -9.33 -2.05 -19.77
N GLY A 458 -8.99 -3.28 -20.14
CA GLY A 458 -7.73 -3.63 -20.80
C GLY A 458 -7.77 -3.52 -22.33
N PRO A 459 -6.68 -3.98 -22.97
CA PRO A 459 -6.44 -3.77 -24.39
C PRO A 459 -7.39 -4.59 -25.27
N ASP A 460 -7.58 -4.12 -26.51
CA ASP A 460 -8.34 -4.85 -27.51
C ASP A 460 -7.64 -6.15 -27.92
N ASP A 461 -6.30 -6.14 -28.01
CA ASP A 461 -5.49 -7.33 -28.26
C ASP A 461 -4.90 -7.88 -26.95
N PRO A 462 -5.24 -9.11 -26.53
CA PRO A 462 -4.73 -9.71 -25.29
C PRO A 462 -3.35 -10.36 -25.46
N SER A 463 -2.74 -10.31 -26.64
CA SER A 463 -1.52 -11.07 -26.97
C SER A 463 -0.34 -10.79 -26.05
N ALA A 464 -0.15 -9.53 -25.59
CA ALA A 464 0.92 -9.21 -24.65
C ALA A 464 0.65 -9.79 -23.26
N LEU A 465 -0.56 -9.59 -22.73
CA LEU A 465 -1.05 -10.16 -21.47
C LEU A 465 -0.90 -11.68 -21.46
N LEU A 466 -1.40 -12.38 -22.48
CA LEU A 466 -1.40 -13.84 -22.53
C LEU A 466 -0.01 -14.45 -22.72
N ARG A 467 0.88 -13.81 -23.48
CA ARG A 467 2.27 -14.25 -23.59
C ARG A 467 3.01 -14.10 -22.27
N GLU A 468 2.74 -13.01 -21.54
CA GLU A 468 3.34 -12.75 -20.24
C GLU A 468 2.82 -13.74 -19.18
N SER A 469 1.51 -13.98 -19.11
CA SER A 469 0.94 -14.97 -18.19
C SER A 469 1.46 -16.38 -18.47
N PHE A 470 1.52 -16.79 -19.75
CA PHE A 470 2.06 -18.11 -20.11
C PHE A 470 3.54 -18.25 -19.75
N LYS A 471 4.33 -17.17 -19.91
CA LYS A 471 5.74 -17.14 -19.47
C LYS A 471 5.85 -17.35 -17.96
N ARG A 472 4.95 -16.74 -17.15
CA ARG A 472 4.91 -16.97 -15.70
C ARG A 472 4.53 -18.42 -15.38
N THR A 473 3.55 -18.99 -16.07
CA THR A 473 3.20 -20.42 -15.92
C THR A 473 4.41 -21.33 -16.15
N LEU A 474 5.17 -21.12 -17.23
CA LEU A 474 6.40 -21.89 -17.48
C LEU A 474 7.44 -21.69 -16.37
N ARG A 475 7.57 -20.49 -15.81
CA ARG A 475 8.44 -20.22 -14.66
C ARG A 475 8.02 -21.05 -13.44
N HIS A 476 6.75 -21.04 -13.06
CA HIS A 476 6.25 -21.84 -11.92
C HIS A 476 6.46 -23.33 -12.12
N LEU A 477 6.22 -23.85 -13.33
CA LEU A 477 6.51 -25.26 -13.65
C LEU A 477 8.00 -25.62 -13.49
N MET A 478 8.91 -24.72 -13.89
CA MET A 478 10.35 -24.91 -13.68
C MET A 478 10.78 -24.80 -12.22
N LEU A 479 10.00 -24.11 -11.39
CA LEU A 479 10.18 -24.02 -9.94
C LEU A 479 9.52 -25.19 -9.19
N MET A 480 8.91 -26.15 -9.91
CA MET A 480 8.12 -27.26 -9.35
C MET A 480 6.95 -26.77 -8.48
N GLU A 481 6.35 -25.63 -8.85
CA GLU A 481 5.19 -25.02 -8.19
C GLU A 481 3.91 -25.47 -8.90
N TYR A 482 3.62 -26.76 -8.83
CA TYR A 482 2.50 -27.36 -9.56
C TYR A 482 1.15 -26.94 -9.02
N SER A 483 1.04 -26.75 -7.69
CA SER A 483 -0.17 -26.21 -7.08
C SER A 483 -0.50 -24.82 -7.63
N ALA A 484 0.48 -23.92 -7.76
CA ALA A 484 0.30 -22.59 -8.30
C ALA A 484 -0.21 -22.62 -9.76
N VAL A 485 0.27 -23.56 -10.57
CA VAL A 485 -0.17 -23.74 -11.96
C VAL A 485 -1.58 -24.33 -12.03
N ALA A 486 -1.92 -25.27 -11.15
CA ALA A 486 -3.29 -25.77 -11.04
C ALA A 486 -4.28 -24.65 -10.68
N LEU A 487 -3.89 -23.76 -9.77
CA LEU A 487 -4.67 -22.56 -9.42
C LEU A 487 -4.80 -21.58 -10.58
N GLN A 488 -3.75 -21.39 -11.39
CA GLN A 488 -3.81 -20.59 -12.63
C GLN A 488 -4.79 -21.20 -13.63
N ILE A 489 -4.72 -22.50 -13.88
CA ILE A 489 -5.64 -23.24 -14.76
C ILE A 489 -7.09 -23.06 -14.30
N LYS A 490 -7.35 -23.18 -12.99
CA LYS A 490 -8.66 -22.92 -12.40
C LYS A 490 -9.09 -21.46 -12.61
N GLY A 491 -8.18 -20.50 -12.43
CA GLY A 491 -8.44 -19.08 -12.64
C GLY A 491 -8.87 -18.74 -14.07
N PHE A 492 -8.17 -19.30 -15.07
CA PHE A 492 -8.55 -19.19 -16.48
C PHE A 492 -9.89 -19.86 -16.78
N THR A 493 -10.12 -21.07 -16.23
CA THR A 493 -11.38 -21.80 -16.40
C THR A 493 -12.56 -21.00 -15.86
N ASP A 494 -12.41 -20.43 -14.66
CA ASP A 494 -13.46 -19.65 -14.00
C ASP A 494 -13.69 -18.29 -14.68
N PHE A 495 -12.66 -17.70 -15.31
CA PHE A 495 -12.84 -16.52 -16.16
C PHE A 495 -13.61 -16.85 -17.45
N LEU A 496 -13.31 -17.98 -18.10
CA LEU A 496 -14.01 -18.43 -19.30
C LEU A 496 -15.49 -18.76 -19.04
N ALA A 497 -15.84 -19.16 -17.81
CA ALA A 497 -17.23 -19.35 -17.40
C ALA A 497 -18.05 -18.04 -17.52
N GLY A 498 -17.43 -16.88 -17.33
CA GLY A 498 -18.02 -15.57 -17.55
C GLY A 498 -18.50 -14.84 -16.28
N PRO A 499 -19.07 -13.64 -16.43
CA PRO A 499 -19.40 -12.75 -15.32
C PRO A 499 -20.45 -13.31 -14.35
N GLU A 500 -21.40 -14.09 -14.85
CA GLU A 500 -22.48 -14.68 -14.04
C GLU A 500 -21.98 -15.63 -12.95
N ALA A 501 -20.77 -16.16 -13.10
CA ALA A 501 -20.16 -17.06 -12.12
C ALA A 501 -19.50 -16.32 -10.95
N LEU A 502 -19.31 -14.99 -11.02
CA LEU A 502 -18.56 -14.25 -10.00
C LEU A 502 -19.27 -14.23 -8.64
N PHE A 503 -20.56 -13.85 -8.59
CA PHE A 503 -21.32 -13.83 -7.34
C PHE A 503 -21.46 -15.22 -6.70
N PRO A 504 -21.90 -16.28 -7.42
CA PRO A 504 -21.99 -17.62 -6.83
C PRO A 504 -20.66 -18.16 -6.29
N LYS A 505 -19.53 -17.78 -6.90
CA LYS A 505 -18.20 -18.20 -6.45
C LYS A 505 -17.70 -17.46 -5.21
N LEU A 506 -18.19 -16.26 -4.95
CA LEU A 506 -17.65 -15.39 -3.90
C LEU A 506 -17.54 -16.08 -2.52
N PRO A 507 -18.58 -16.77 -1.99
CA PRO A 507 -18.49 -17.43 -0.67
C PRO A 507 -17.71 -18.75 -0.66
N ILE A 508 -17.47 -19.40 -1.81
CA ILE A 508 -16.90 -20.76 -1.87
C ILE A 508 -15.50 -20.82 -2.50
N ALA A 509 -15.06 -19.78 -3.19
CA ALA A 509 -13.83 -19.80 -3.98
C ALA A 509 -12.58 -20.11 -3.15
N LEU A 510 -12.49 -19.58 -1.92
CA LEU A 510 -11.33 -19.81 -1.06
C LEU A 510 -11.17 -21.29 -0.69
N ASP A 511 -12.27 -21.95 -0.32
CA ASP A 511 -12.25 -23.35 0.08
C ASP A 511 -11.93 -24.27 -1.10
N GLU A 512 -12.51 -24.01 -2.28
CA GLU A 512 -12.16 -24.73 -3.52
C GLU A 512 -10.67 -24.59 -3.86
N VAL A 513 -10.11 -23.39 -3.72
CA VAL A 513 -8.71 -23.10 -4.00
C VAL A 513 -7.78 -23.80 -3.00
N ARG A 514 -8.13 -23.78 -1.71
CA ARG A 514 -7.36 -24.47 -0.67
C ARG A 514 -7.38 -25.98 -0.87
N ALA A 515 -8.55 -26.55 -1.17
CA ALA A 515 -8.71 -27.97 -1.46
C ALA A 515 -7.87 -28.39 -2.67
N LEU A 516 -7.98 -27.67 -3.79
CA LEU A 516 -7.19 -27.95 -5.00
C LEU A 516 -5.69 -27.83 -4.73
N ARG A 517 -5.26 -26.83 -3.96
CA ARG A 517 -3.84 -26.67 -3.60
C ARG A 517 -3.33 -27.86 -2.78
N ALA A 518 -4.13 -28.39 -1.85
CA ALA A 518 -3.74 -29.50 -0.98
C ALA A 518 -3.52 -30.83 -1.72
N GLU A 519 -3.99 -30.97 -2.97
CA GLU A 519 -3.75 -32.15 -3.82
C GLU A 519 -2.28 -32.27 -4.28
N TYR A 520 -1.48 -31.20 -4.14
CA TYR A 520 -0.11 -31.11 -4.63
C TYR A 520 0.90 -31.01 -3.47
N ASP A 521 2.11 -31.51 -3.70
CA ASP A 521 3.17 -31.50 -2.69
C ASP A 521 3.63 -30.10 -2.31
N ASP A 522 3.80 -29.21 -3.29
CA ASP A 522 4.15 -27.81 -3.04
C ASP A 522 3.00 -27.00 -2.40
N GLY A 523 1.81 -27.59 -2.35
CA GLY A 523 0.64 -27.05 -1.65
C GLY A 523 0.52 -27.47 -0.19
N ARG A 524 1.34 -28.43 0.27
CA ARG A 524 1.33 -28.98 1.63
C ARG A 524 2.65 -28.63 2.35
N PRO A 525 2.75 -27.43 2.97
CA PRO A 525 3.95 -27.04 3.68
C PRO A 525 4.21 -27.99 4.86
N LEU A 526 5.50 -28.26 5.09
CA LEU A 526 6.07 -28.95 6.24
C LEU A 526 6.50 -27.90 7.27
N ASP A 527 6.49 -28.24 8.56
CA ASP A 527 7.00 -27.34 9.61
C ASP A 527 8.54 -27.23 9.51
N SER A 528 9.20 -28.29 9.06
CA SER A 528 10.65 -28.29 8.85
C SER A 528 11.09 -29.15 7.66
N ALA A 529 12.19 -28.75 7.01
CA ALA A 529 12.89 -29.57 6.02
C ALA A 529 13.44 -30.89 6.60
N THR A 530 13.50 -31.03 7.93
CA THR A 530 13.94 -32.26 8.61
C THR A 530 12.84 -33.32 8.72
N GLU A 531 11.60 -33.01 8.34
CA GLU A 531 10.52 -34.01 8.28
C GLU A 531 10.66 -34.99 7.10
N VAL A 532 11.52 -34.66 6.14
CA VAL A 532 11.92 -35.54 5.05
C VAL A 532 13.37 -36.00 5.23
N PRO A 533 13.76 -37.15 4.63
CA PRO A 533 15.15 -37.61 4.69
C PRO A 533 16.15 -36.54 4.27
N HIS A 534 17.33 -36.51 4.89
CA HIS A 534 18.36 -35.53 4.56
C HIS A 534 18.89 -35.70 3.13
N ALA A 535 19.19 -34.59 2.47
CA ALA A 535 19.91 -34.59 1.20
C ALA A 535 21.34 -35.13 1.39
N GLU A 536 21.80 -35.99 0.47
CA GLU A 536 23.18 -36.51 0.46
C GLU A 536 24.11 -35.54 -0.27
N LEU A 537 24.44 -34.42 0.38
CA LEU A 537 25.44 -33.46 -0.07
C LEU A 537 26.46 -33.22 1.04
N ASP A 538 27.72 -32.99 0.66
CA ASP A 538 28.74 -32.51 1.60
C ASP A 538 28.47 -31.05 1.99
N ALA A 539 29.20 -30.55 3.00
CA ALA A 539 29.00 -29.20 3.52
C ALA A 539 29.17 -28.13 2.43
N LEU A 540 30.15 -28.30 1.54
CA LEU A 540 30.41 -27.37 0.44
C LEU A 540 29.29 -27.39 -0.61
N GLY A 541 28.90 -28.58 -1.07
CA GLY A 541 27.83 -28.78 -2.05
C GLY A 541 26.47 -28.32 -1.56
N SER A 542 26.22 -28.33 -0.24
CA SER A 542 24.99 -27.79 0.35
C SER A 542 24.90 -26.27 0.29
N GLN A 543 26.03 -25.56 0.27
CA GLN A 543 26.10 -24.09 0.35
C GLN A 543 26.32 -23.41 -1.02
N LEU A 544 26.90 -24.11 -2.00
CA LEU A 544 27.20 -23.52 -3.31
C LEU A 544 26.01 -23.60 -4.27
N PHE A 545 25.47 -22.44 -4.68
CA PHE A 545 24.39 -22.35 -5.69
C PHE A 545 24.92 -21.82 -7.03
N PRO A 546 24.34 -22.22 -8.18
CA PRO A 546 24.71 -21.67 -9.48
C PRO A 546 24.45 -20.17 -9.56
N ASP A 547 25.36 -19.42 -10.19
CA ASP A 547 25.15 -18.01 -10.49
C ASP A 547 23.99 -17.81 -11.49
N PRO A 548 23.25 -16.69 -11.40
CA PRO A 548 22.24 -16.35 -12.39
C PRO A 548 22.83 -16.33 -13.82
N PRO A 549 22.15 -16.92 -14.82
CA PRO A 549 22.61 -16.85 -16.19
C PRO A 549 22.51 -15.40 -16.70
N VAL A 550 23.65 -14.75 -16.92
CA VAL A 550 23.72 -13.37 -17.44
C VAL A 550 23.83 -13.36 -18.97
N GLY A 551 22.96 -12.57 -19.63
CA GLY A 551 22.96 -12.37 -21.08
C GLY A 551 21.96 -13.26 -21.83
N LYS A 552 21.36 -12.71 -22.90
CA LYS A 552 20.23 -13.34 -23.63
C LYS A 552 20.50 -14.78 -24.07
N ALA A 553 21.70 -15.07 -24.59
CA ALA A 553 22.06 -16.41 -25.05
C ALA A 553 22.14 -17.44 -23.91
N LYS A 554 22.78 -17.09 -22.78
CA LYS A 554 22.87 -17.98 -21.62
C LYS A 554 21.51 -18.23 -20.98
N VAL A 555 20.67 -17.19 -20.90
CA VAL A 555 19.28 -17.31 -20.42
C VAL A 555 18.48 -18.26 -21.32
N ALA A 556 18.53 -18.07 -22.64
CA ALA A 556 17.81 -18.92 -23.59
C ALA A 556 18.29 -20.37 -23.55
N LEU A 557 19.60 -20.60 -23.49
CA LEU A 557 20.17 -21.95 -23.37
C LEU A 557 19.80 -22.61 -22.03
N GLY A 558 19.87 -21.86 -20.93
CA GLY A 558 19.46 -22.32 -19.60
C GLY A 558 17.98 -22.71 -19.58
N LEU A 559 17.11 -21.88 -20.17
CA LEU A 559 15.67 -22.15 -20.29
C LEU A 559 15.42 -23.43 -21.11
N ALA A 560 16.06 -23.56 -22.28
CA ALA A 560 15.91 -24.74 -23.12
C ALA A 560 16.37 -26.03 -22.41
N ARG A 561 17.49 -25.97 -21.68
CA ARG A 561 17.98 -27.09 -20.86
C ARG A 561 17.03 -27.43 -19.72
N GLY A 562 16.52 -26.43 -19.01
CA GLY A 562 15.56 -26.60 -17.93
C GLY A 562 14.25 -27.26 -18.41
N VAL A 563 13.71 -26.79 -19.53
CA VAL A 563 12.52 -27.40 -20.16
C VAL A 563 12.81 -28.84 -20.60
N LEU A 564 13.91 -29.09 -21.30
CA LEU A 564 14.26 -30.44 -21.75
C LEU A 564 14.44 -31.41 -20.57
N ARG A 565 15.04 -30.95 -19.47
CA ARG A 565 15.20 -31.74 -18.25
C ARG A 565 13.86 -32.08 -17.62
N ASN A 566 12.94 -31.12 -17.54
CA ASN A 566 11.58 -31.34 -17.03
C ASN A 566 10.78 -32.38 -17.82
N LEU A 567 11.18 -32.69 -19.05
CA LEU A 567 10.57 -33.74 -19.87
C LEU A 567 11.19 -35.13 -19.70
N ARG A 568 12.34 -35.27 -19.01
CA ARG A 568 13.05 -36.55 -18.78
C ARG A 568 12.54 -37.25 -17.52
N ALA A 569 12.68 -38.57 -17.42
CA ALA A 569 12.37 -39.28 -16.18
C ALA A 569 13.27 -38.78 -15.02
N PRO A 570 12.72 -38.48 -13.83
CA PRO A 570 13.51 -38.19 -12.64
C PRO A 570 14.12 -39.47 -12.06
N ASP A 571 15.20 -39.32 -11.28
CA ASP A 571 15.76 -40.41 -10.48
C ASP A 571 14.71 -40.91 -9.45
N PRO A 572 14.32 -42.20 -9.47
CA PRO A 572 13.40 -42.76 -8.49
C PRO A 572 13.84 -42.56 -7.03
N ALA A 573 15.14 -42.58 -6.74
CA ALA A 573 15.66 -42.41 -5.38
C ALA A 573 15.42 -41.00 -4.81
N LEU A 574 15.24 -40.01 -5.69
CA LEU A 574 15.01 -38.61 -5.31
C LEU A 574 13.52 -38.27 -5.11
N ARG A 575 12.61 -39.26 -5.22
CA ARG A 575 11.17 -39.06 -4.95
C ARG A 575 10.85 -38.95 -3.48
N ASP A 576 11.53 -39.74 -2.66
CA ASP A 576 11.32 -39.83 -1.22
C ASP A 576 12.37 -39.06 -0.42
N ARG A 577 13.46 -38.66 -1.09
CA ARG A 577 14.55 -37.88 -0.51
C ARG A 577 14.86 -36.65 -1.38
N PRO A 578 14.90 -35.43 -0.81
CA PRO A 578 15.31 -34.24 -1.55
C PRO A 578 16.74 -34.38 -2.07
N GLN A 579 16.97 -33.98 -3.31
CA GLN A 579 18.32 -33.83 -3.85
C GLN A 579 19.08 -32.72 -3.12
N ARG A 580 18.37 -31.68 -2.67
CA ARG A 580 18.94 -30.52 -2.00
C ARG A 580 17.90 -29.76 -1.16
N ASN A 581 18.36 -29.11 -0.08
CA ASN A 581 17.60 -28.10 0.63
C ASN A 581 17.95 -26.71 0.06
N VAL A 582 16.96 -25.96 -0.38
CA VAL A 582 17.13 -24.69 -1.10
C VAL A 582 16.49 -23.58 -0.30
N PRO A 583 17.26 -22.58 0.18
CA PRO A 583 16.69 -21.38 0.78
C PRO A 583 15.79 -20.64 -0.21
N TRP A 584 14.75 -19.99 0.29
CA TRP A 584 13.82 -19.22 -0.53
C TRP A 584 14.53 -18.17 -1.42
N SER A 585 15.56 -17.50 -0.90
CA SER A 585 16.39 -16.54 -1.64
C SER A 585 17.02 -17.14 -2.91
N ASP A 586 17.41 -18.41 -2.83
CA ASP A 586 18.11 -19.14 -3.88
C ASP A 586 17.16 -20.01 -4.74
N ALA A 587 15.86 -20.03 -4.41
CA ALA A 587 14.82 -20.77 -5.10
C ALA A 587 14.45 -20.16 -6.46
N GLN A 588 15.45 -20.04 -7.34
CA GLN A 588 15.32 -19.46 -8.68
C GLN A 588 15.18 -20.55 -9.74
N TRP A 589 14.59 -20.19 -10.88
CA TRP A 589 14.25 -21.15 -11.95
C TRP A 589 15.49 -21.88 -12.50
N PHE A 590 16.65 -21.22 -12.56
CA PHE A 590 17.88 -21.81 -13.05
C PHE A 590 18.54 -22.78 -12.05
N VAL A 591 18.19 -22.68 -10.76
CA VAL A 591 18.57 -23.65 -9.72
C VAL A 591 17.60 -24.83 -9.76
N LEU A 592 16.31 -24.58 -9.54
CA LEU A 592 15.32 -25.64 -9.39
C LEU A 592 15.07 -26.44 -10.67
N ALA A 593 15.16 -25.83 -11.86
CA ALA A 593 15.03 -26.58 -13.11
C ALA A 593 16.19 -27.57 -13.35
N GLY A 594 17.28 -27.46 -12.57
CA GLY A 594 18.41 -28.37 -12.57
C GLY A 594 18.28 -29.54 -11.58
N LEU A 595 17.21 -29.59 -10.78
CA LEU A 595 16.99 -30.60 -9.74
C LEU A 595 15.83 -31.53 -10.09
N ASP A 596 15.83 -32.72 -9.50
CA ASP A 596 14.71 -33.67 -9.60
C ASP A 596 13.77 -33.57 -8.39
N SER A 597 14.30 -33.15 -7.23
CA SER A 597 13.53 -32.83 -6.04
C SER A 597 14.30 -31.88 -5.12
N ALA A 598 13.58 -31.06 -4.35
CA ALA A 598 14.18 -30.14 -3.39
C ALA A 598 13.20 -29.81 -2.26
N THR A 599 13.71 -29.60 -1.04
CA THR A 599 12.95 -28.80 -0.07
C THR A 599 13.22 -27.33 -0.36
N VAL A 600 12.18 -26.50 -0.31
CA VAL A 600 12.29 -25.05 -0.49
C VAL A 600 11.68 -24.37 0.72
N SER A 601 12.47 -23.57 1.44
CA SER A 601 11.95 -22.85 2.61
C SER A 601 10.85 -21.88 2.21
N THR A 602 9.89 -21.63 3.10
CA THR A 602 8.88 -20.59 2.89
C THR A 602 9.50 -19.20 3.04
N PRO A 603 8.93 -18.16 2.39
CA PRO A 603 9.48 -16.80 2.45
C PRO A 603 9.48 -16.20 3.87
N ASP A 604 8.51 -16.59 4.70
CA ASP A 604 8.39 -16.20 6.11
C ASP A 604 9.33 -16.98 7.04
N GLY A 605 10.09 -17.95 6.49
CA GLY A 605 11.03 -18.79 7.22
C GLY A 605 10.39 -19.78 8.20
N ARG A 606 9.07 -19.94 8.20
CA ARG A 606 8.33 -20.78 9.18
C ARG A 606 8.22 -22.25 8.79
N GLY A 607 8.58 -22.61 7.57
CA GLY A 607 8.49 -23.99 7.11
C GLY A 607 9.20 -24.23 5.79
N ALA A 608 8.88 -25.36 5.16
CA ALA A 608 9.40 -25.73 3.85
C ALA A 608 8.34 -26.45 3.00
N THR A 609 8.55 -26.48 1.68
CA THR A 609 7.76 -27.30 0.76
C THR A 609 8.65 -28.34 0.12
N PHE A 610 8.22 -29.60 0.09
CA PHE A 610 8.95 -30.65 -0.64
C PHE A 610 8.49 -30.69 -2.09
N ARG A 611 9.29 -30.12 -2.99
CA ARG A 611 8.98 -30.00 -4.40
C ARG A 611 9.62 -31.13 -5.20
N ARG A 612 8.84 -31.74 -6.08
CA ARG A 612 9.25 -32.92 -6.85
C ARG A 612 8.90 -32.75 -8.31
N ARG A 613 9.85 -33.11 -9.17
CA ARG A 613 9.67 -33.01 -10.62
C ARG A 613 8.83 -34.17 -11.14
N ASP A 614 7.73 -33.86 -11.82
CA ASP A 614 6.86 -34.85 -12.47
C ASP A 614 6.70 -34.50 -13.96
N PRO A 615 7.34 -35.26 -14.88
CA PRO A 615 7.26 -35.01 -16.31
C PRO A 615 5.85 -35.18 -16.91
N GLN A 616 5.03 -36.07 -16.36
CA GLN A 616 3.66 -36.28 -16.84
C GLN A 616 2.77 -35.11 -16.44
N MET A 617 2.89 -34.67 -15.18
CA MET A 617 2.20 -33.48 -14.68
C MET A 617 2.64 -32.22 -15.43
N PHE A 618 3.94 -32.03 -15.63
CA PHE A 618 4.51 -30.92 -16.40
C PHE A 618 3.90 -30.85 -17.80
N ARG A 619 3.92 -31.95 -18.56
CA ARG A 619 3.35 -32.00 -19.93
C ARG A 619 1.85 -31.68 -19.94
N ARG A 620 1.11 -32.26 -19.00
CA ARG A 620 -0.34 -32.05 -18.87
C ARG A 620 -0.66 -30.58 -18.58
N MET A 621 0.03 -29.97 -17.62
CA MET A 621 -0.19 -28.58 -17.23
C MET A 621 0.22 -27.58 -18.32
N VAL A 622 1.32 -27.85 -19.06
CA VAL A 622 1.68 -27.04 -20.24
C VAL A 622 0.59 -27.11 -21.31
N ALA A 623 0.15 -28.32 -21.65
CA ALA A 623 -0.87 -28.52 -22.67
C ALA A 623 -2.19 -27.85 -22.29
N GLU A 624 -2.62 -28.01 -21.03
CA GLU A 624 -3.86 -27.43 -20.53
C GLU A 624 -3.79 -25.90 -20.44
N SER A 625 -2.69 -25.36 -19.94
CA SER A 625 -2.47 -23.92 -19.91
C SER A 625 -2.48 -23.34 -21.32
N PHE A 626 -1.80 -23.97 -22.29
CA PHE A 626 -1.81 -23.52 -23.67
C PHE A 626 -3.22 -23.56 -24.29
N ARG A 627 -3.99 -24.62 -24.04
CA ARG A 627 -5.38 -24.76 -24.47
C ARG A 627 -6.24 -23.60 -23.95
N LEU A 628 -6.15 -23.30 -22.66
CA LEU A 628 -6.90 -22.22 -22.02
C LEU A 628 -6.48 -20.83 -22.51
N HIS A 629 -5.18 -20.57 -22.68
CA HIS A 629 -4.69 -19.31 -23.24
C HIS A 629 -5.21 -19.11 -24.68
N ARG A 630 -5.24 -20.18 -25.49
CA ARG A 630 -5.81 -20.13 -26.84
C ARG A 630 -7.33 -19.88 -26.82
N ALA A 631 -8.06 -20.51 -25.90
CA ALA A 631 -9.48 -20.26 -25.73
C ALA A 631 -9.75 -18.79 -25.38
N VAL A 632 -9.05 -18.24 -24.39
CA VAL A 632 -9.15 -16.82 -24.03
C VAL A 632 -8.79 -15.90 -25.21
N ALA A 633 -7.71 -16.19 -25.95
CA ALA A 633 -7.33 -15.39 -27.12
C ALA A 633 -8.41 -15.41 -28.22
N THR A 634 -9.04 -16.57 -28.45
CA THR A 634 -10.06 -16.76 -29.47
C THR A 634 -11.36 -16.04 -29.10
N ASP A 635 -11.78 -16.16 -27.84
CA ASP A 635 -13.07 -15.66 -27.37
C ASP A 635 -12.98 -14.23 -26.77
N TRP A 636 -11.81 -13.59 -26.84
CA TRP A 636 -11.52 -12.35 -26.09
C TRP A 636 -12.55 -11.24 -26.30
N GLN A 637 -12.92 -10.93 -27.54
CA GLN A 637 -13.89 -9.86 -27.80
C GLN A 637 -15.29 -10.20 -27.28
N ALA A 638 -15.70 -11.47 -27.37
CA ALA A 638 -16.98 -11.92 -26.83
C ALA A 638 -16.97 -11.85 -25.29
N LEU A 639 -15.88 -12.27 -24.65
CA LEU A 639 -15.71 -12.17 -23.20
C LEU A 639 -15.73 -10.72 -22.73
N ARG A 640 -15.01 -9.81 -23.41
CA ARG A 640 -15.08 -8.37 -23.13
C ARG A 640 -16.49 -7.82 -23.23
N GLY A 641 -17.21 -8.17 -24.29
CA GLY A 641 -18.61 -7.80 -24.47
C GLY A 641 -19.48 -8.28 -23.31
N ARG A 642 -19.36 -9.56 -22.92
CA ARG A 642 -20.11 -10.15 -21.80
C ARG A 642 -19.79 -9.47 -20.46
N TYR A 643 -18.51 -9.31 -20.12
CA TYR A 643 -18.11 -8.68 -18.85
C TYR A 643 -18.55 -7.21 -18.78
N ARG A 644 -18.39 -6.44 -19.86
CA ARG A 644 -18.86 -5.04 -19.91
C ARG A 644 -20.37 -4.93 -19.80
N ALA A 645 -21.12 -5.80 -20.49
CA ALA A 645 -22.58 -5.82 -20.39
C ALA A 645 -23.06 -6.18 -18.98
N ALA A 646 -22.33 -7.04 -18.26
CA ALA A 646 -22.65 -7.43 -16.90
C ALA A 646 -22.17 -6.43 -15.83
N GLN A 647 -21.26 -5.50 -16.16
CA GLN A 647 -20.67 -4.56 -15.19
C GLN A 647 -21.74 -3.82 -14.36
N PRO A 648 -22.81 -3.23 -14.94
CA PRO A 648 -23.84 -2.55 -14.17
C PRO A 648 -24.52 -3.44 -13.11
N THR A 649 -24.66 -4.75 -13.39
CA THR A 649 -25.22 -5.71 -12.42
C THR A 649 -24.18 -6.11 -11.38
N LEU A 650 -22.93 -6.37 -11.79
CA LEU A 650 -21.83 -6.77 -10.89
C LEU A 650 -21.48 -5.69 -9.87
N THR A 651 -21.78 -4.43 -10.20
CA THR A 651 -21.40 -3.25 -9.41
C THR A 651 -22.62 -2.50 -8.92
N GLY A 652 -23.82 -2.96 -9.29
CA GLY A 652 -25.08 -2.36 -8.88
C GLY A 652 -25.59 -2.93 -7.58
N ARG A 653 -26.55 -2.22 -6.99
CA ARG A 653 -27.27 -2.65 -5.78
C ARG A 653 -27.89 -4.03 -5.94
N ASP A 654 -28.60 -4.29 -7.04
CA ASP A 654 -29.38 -5.52 -7.22
C ASP A 654 -28.52 -6.78 -7.28
N GLY A 655 -27.27 -6.67 -7.75
CA GLY A 655 -26.31 -7.77 -7.72
C GLY A 655 -25.87 -8.09 -6.30
N TRP A 656 -25.38 -7.08 -5.58
CA TRP A 656 -24.88 -7.24 -4.21
C TRP A 656 -25.98 -7.53 -3.19
N LYS A 657 -27.20 -7.06 -3.43
CA LYS A 657 -28.37 -7.34 -2.60
C LYS A 657 -28.58 -8.84 -2.43
N GLN A 658 -28.33 -9.66 -3.46
CA GLN A 658 -28.48 -11.13 -3.39
C GLN A 658 -27.50 -11.81 -2.42
N ILE A 659 -26.45 -11.10 -2.01
CA ILE A 659 -25.44 -11.58 -1.06
C ILE A 659 -25.66 -10.99 0.34
N PHE A 660 -26.18 -9.76 0.43
CA PHE A 660 -26.29 -9.03 1.69
C PHE A 660 -27.69 -9.07 2.33
N GLU A 661 -28.74 -9.31 1.54
CA GLU A 661 -30.14 -9.44 1.98
C GLU A 661 -30.69 -10.82 1.60
#